data_AF-A0A8H4FK04-F1
#
_entry.id   AF-A0A8H4FK04-F1
#
_cell.length_a   1.000
_cell.length_b   1.000
_cell.length_c   1.000
_cell.angle_alpha   90.00
_cell.angle_beta   90.00
_cell.angle_gamma   90.00
#
_symmetry.space_group_name_H-M   'P 1'
#
loop_
_entity.id
_entity.type
_entity.pdbx_description
1 polymer ?
#
loop_
_entity_poly.entity_id
_entity_poly.type
_entity_poly.pdbx_seq_one_letter_code
_entity_poly.pdbx_strand_id
1 'polypeptide(L)'
;MGPHGIYRSLFRQAEDLSVYLDTAWEVVPGVVFLPLLLLGEIMIIIGVLIILPTNQVTKSIYSASFFVLCILSKAVSIFTRFLLLLGHELTQMILSPTIRPISPMTIRPGPEVLTFALEDWPRKDGPSTRASKPKVRTGCVTCKRRRVKCDEAKPTCHNCIKRKVPCEGYITEPRAPKTPPKQAARSPRGSVVAISPRVVEPSYEGLVFTSQLQRDHFDHWLWFAGDTLVFPSELITETIPQLARSDAGVRNAAFAIGAASLGSFTREQRLKGKGPYYPDALRYYNRALQHTAASTTTEESFPKVLMTCLLFFMFEALQGDRKAALIHLNHGCHILDQYERRVGRKRTPLLEAIVANFQRLTMQSWSHGGDHPEETEAHVPWCCRGRMKRYAVDEMPEVFDTLDEAHRWWEITQHHVVHHAPLLIGFRVEGTGNKSPAAYPSTQSLPISAEKVKEHMKFIERWRARFLPLVEATGKHAKDEEDRERLKALGLRIHSTYLSVPTKTANYTDWEALVSLTPAFREVVMLSEKFLTIQQRHAKMGEVFTMNSISPTWPLGAAAILCADDNVKADAMRLLRRFPRRDGLWDTCTYVTMLEGVQRAKETLRNRVGEKSEGDHVFSYEVVYDEKSISWVKAVEDPAVVGRDALEYKIEMP
;
A
#
# COMPACT_ATOMS: atom_id res chain seq x y z
N MET A 1 6.72 -60.14 15.44
CA MET A 1 5.26 -60.16 15.66
C MET A 1 4.63 -61.02 14.57
N GLY A 2 3.78 -61.99 14.91
CA GLY A 2 3.16 -62.85 13.90
C GLY A 2 2.21 -62.07 12.96
N PRO A 3 1.89 -62.61 11.77
CA PRO A 3 1.09 -61.93 10.74
C PRO A 3 -0.25 -61.39 11.26
N HIS A 4 -0.87 -62.06 12.25
CA HIS A 4 -2.09 -61.58 12.91
C HIS A 4 -1.97 -60.21 13.63
N GLY A 5 -0.78 -59.83 14.09
CA GLY A 5 -0.55 -58.54 14.75
C GLY A 5 -0.56 -57.36 13.78
N ILE A 6 -0.06 -57.58 12.55
CA ILE A 6 -0.01 -56.55 11.50
C ILE A 6 -1.41 -56.26 10.98
N TYR A 7 -2.24 -57.30 10.78
CA TYR A 7 -3.64 -57.12 10.36
C TYR A 7 -4.48 -56.36 11.39
N ARG A 8 -4.30 -56.58 12.70
CA ARG A 8 -4.99 -55.81 13.75
C ARG A 8 -4.56 -54.34 13.80
N SER A 9 -3.28 -54.06 13.52
CA SER A 9 -2.75 -52.70 13.46
C SER A 9 -3.32 -51.92 12.27
N LEU A 10 -3.37 -52.55 11.10
CA LEU A 10 -3.95 -51.96 9.90
C LEU A 10 -5.47 -51.77 10.02
N PHE A 11 -6.17 -52.69 10.69
CA PHE A 11 -7.61 -52.58 10.93
C PHE A 11 -7.95 -51.39 11.84
N ARG A 12 -7.17 -51.16 12.91
CA ARG A 12 -7.32 -49.97 13.76
C ARG A 12 -7.03 -48.68 13.01
N GLN A 13 -5.98 -48.65 12.19
CA GLN A 13 -5.67 -47.47 11.38
C GLN A 13 -6.75 -47.17 10.34
N ALA A 14 -7.43 -48.19 9.80
CA ALA A 14 -8.56 -48.01 8.88
C ALA A 14 -9.85 -47.53 9.60
N GLU A 15 -10.12 -48.02 10.81
CA GLU A 15 -11.22 -47.50 11.64
C GLU A 15 -10.99 -46.04 12.06
N ASP A 16 -9.76 -45.69 12.46
CA ASP A 16 -9.41 -44.31 12.81
C ASP A 16 -9.53 -43.36 11.61
N LEU A 17 -9.16 -43.83 10.40
CA LEU A 17 -9.30 -43.05 9.16
C LEU A 17 -10.77 -42.91 8.74
N SER A 18 -11.61 -43.92 8.97
CA SER A 18 -13.06 -43.87 8.73
C SER A 18 -13.75 -42.82 9.59
N VAL A 19 -13.36 -42.72 10.88
CA VAL A 19 -13.91 -41.72 11.81
C VAL A 19 -13.47 -40.30 11.43
N TYR A 20 -12.24 -40.16 10.93
CA TYR A 20 -11.70 -38.88 10.43
C TYR A 20 -12.39 -38.42 9.13
N LEU A 21 -12.82 -39.36 8.29
CA LEU A 21 -13.53 -39.06 7.04
C LEU A 21 -15.01 -38.75 7.25
N ASP A 22 -15.67 -39.39 8.22
CA ASP A 22 -17.06 -39.05 8.61
C ASP A 22 -17.16 -37.65 9.25
N THR A 23 -16.12 -37.19 9.94
CA THR A 23 -16.05 -35.83 10.51
C THR A 23 -15.70 -34.76 9.47
N ALA A 24 -14.96 -35.11 8.41
CA ALA A 24 -14.65 -34.18 7.31
C ALA A 24 -15.86 -33.84 6.41
N TRP A 25 -16.91 -34.66 6.44
CA TRP A 25 -18.12 -34.50 5.63
C TRP A 25 -18.97 -33.27 6.00
N GLU A 26 -18.87 -32.76 7.24
CA GLU A 26 -19.68 -31.62 7.69
C GLU A 26 -19.13 -30.24 7.27
N VAL A 27 -17.92 -30.17 6.67
CA VAL A 27 -17.17 -28.89 6.57
C VAL A 27 -16.96 -28.37 5.13
N VAL A 28 -17.24 -29.14 4.07
CA VAL A 28 -16.92 -28.71 2.68
C VAL A 28 -18.04 -29.05 1.68
N PRO A 29 -18.51 -28.11 0.81
CA PRO A 29 -19.51 -28.41 -0.21
C PRO A 29 -19.02 -29.46 -1.22
N GLY A 30 -19.78 -30.56 -1.33
CA GLY A 30 -19.39 -31.86 -1.89
C GLY A 30 -19.21 -31.99 -3.41
N VAL A 31 -18.64 -31.01 -4.12
CA VAL A 31 -18.41 -31.13 -5.58
C VAL A 31 -16.97 -31.51 -5.95
N VAL A 32 -16.00 -31.37 -5.04
CA VAL A 32 -14.57 -31.66 -5.32
C VAL A 32 -14.01 -32.82 -4.49
N PHE A 33 -14.68 -33.23 -3.41
CA PHE A 33 -14.13 -34.20 -2.45
C PHE A 33 -14.28 -35.67 -2.88
N LEU A 34 -15.32 -36.00 -3.65
CA LEU A 34 -15.65 -37.39 -4.00
C LEU A 34 -14.67 -38.05 -5.00
N PRO A 35 -14.13 -37.34 -6.02
CA PRO A 35 -13.14 -37.93 -6.94
C PRO A 35 -11.82 -38.27 -6.26
N LEU A 36 -11.42 -37.50 -5.24
CA LEU A 36 -10.18 -37.71 -4.48
C LEU A 36 -10.29 -38.90 -3.52
N LEU A 37 -11.47 -39.12 -2.92
CA LEU A 37 -11.76 -40.30 -2.09
C LEU A 37 -11.76 -41.59 -2.92
N LEU A 38 -12.38 -41.56 -4.11
CA LEU A 38 -12.35 -42.70 -5.04
C LEU A 38 -10.94 -43.02 -5.52
N LEU A 39 -10.11 -42.00 -5.80
CA LEU A 39 -8.69 -42.20 -6.14
C LEU A 39 -7.89 -42.78 -4.96
N GLY A 40 -8.16 -42.33 -3.73
CA GLY A 40 -7.53 -42.86 -2.53
C GLY A 40 -7.85 -44.34 -2.29
N GLU A 41 -9.12 -44.73 -2.42
CA GLU A 41 -9.53 -46.13 -2.23
C GLU A 41 -9.02 -47.04 -3.36
N ILE A 42 -9.00 -46.57 -4.62
CA ILE A 42 -8.42 -47.32 -5.74
C ILE A 42 -6.92 -47.56 -5.52
N MET A 43 -6.19 -46.56 -5.02
CA MET A 43 -4.75 -46.70 -4.75
C MET A 43 -4.47 -47.68 -3.59
N ILE A 44 -5.34 -47.74 -2.58
CA ILE A 44 -5.26 -48.73 -1.49
C ILE A 44 -5.54 -50.14 -2.01
N ILE A 45 -6.55 -50.31 -2.87
CA ILE A 45 -6.88 -51.60 -3.50
C ILE A 45 -5.73 -52.08 -4.40
N ILE A 46 -5.12 -51.19 -5.19
CA ILE A 46 -3.94 -51.49 -6.02
C ILE A 46 -2.74 -51.86 -5.13
N GLY A 47 -2.51 -51.13 -4.04
CA GLY A 47 -1.45 -51.45 -3.08
C GLY A 47 -1.61 -52.84 -2.44
N VAL A 48 -2.83 -53.22 -2.07
CA VAL A 48 -3.13 -54.55 -1.50
C VAL A 48 -2.98 -55.67 -2.55
N LEU A 49 -3.32 -55.40 -3.82
CA LEU A 49 -3.14 -56.36 -4.92
C LEU A 49 -1.67 -56.59 -5.30
N ILE A 50 -0.80 -55.59 -5.12
CA ILE A 50 0.64 -55.69 -5.41
C ILE A 50 1.40 -56.45 -4.31
N ILE A 51 0.91 -56.46 -3.07
CA ILE A 51 1.62 -57.02 -1.90
C ILE A 51 1.37 -58.53 -1.71
N LEU A 52 0.41 -59.15 -2.42
CA LEU A 52 0.12 -60.58 -2.27
C LEU A 52 0.95 -61.45 -3.23
N PRO A 53 1.87 -62.31 -2.74
CA PRO A 53 2.59 -63.25 -3.58
C PRO A 53 1.67 -64.36 -4.09
N THR A 54 1.74 -64.62 -5.38
CA THR A 54 1.08 -65.71 -6.11
C THR A 54 1.62 -67.08 -5.69
N ASN A 55 1.17 -67.58 -4.54
CA ASN A 55 0.94 -69.02 -4.29
C ASN A 55 0.52 -69.24 -2.82
N GLN A 56 -0.77 -69.10 -2.55
CA GLN A 56 -1.58 -69.95 -1.66
C GLN A 56 -2.98 -69.32 -1.57
N VAL A 57 -3.74 -69.43 -2.66
CA VAL A 57 -5.10 -68.89 -2.75
C VAL A 57 -6.07 -70.05 -2.97
N THR A 58 -6.59 -70.63 -1.89
CA THR A 58 -7.86 -71.40 -1.96
C THR A 58 -8.74 -71.32 -0.72
N LYS A 59 -8.38 -70.56 0.34
CA LYS A 59 -9.29 -70.31 1.49
C LYS A 59 -9.61 -68.84 1.80
N SER A 60 -8.99 -67.89 1.09
CA SER A 60 -9.20 -66.44 1.31
C SER A 60 -10.04 -65.74 0.22
N ILE A 61 -10.56 -66.47 -0.77
CA ILE A 61 -11.40 -65.86 -1.82
C ILE A 61 -12.81 -65.55 -1.29
N TYR A 62 -13.40 -66.40 -0.44
CA TYR A 62 -14.76 -66.19 0.04
C TYR A 62 -14.91 -64.97 0.98
N SER A 63 -13.87 -64.63 1.76
CA SER A 63 -13.87 -63.42 2.59
C SER A 63 -13.63 -62.15 1.78
N ALA A 64 -12.80 -62.21 0.74
CA ALA A 64 -12.54 -61.06 -0.14
C ALA A 64 -13.77 -60.72 -1.00
N SER A 65 -14.47 -61.75 -1.52
CA SER A 65 -15.73 -61.54 -2.26
C SER A 65 -16.83 -60.92 -1.40
N PHE A 66 -16.93 -61.31 -0.11
CA PHE A 66 -17.88 -60.70 0.81
C PHE A 66 -17.53 -59.23 1.11
N PHE A 67 -16.25 -58.92 1.25
CA PHE A 67 -15.77 -57.55 1.47
C PHE A 67 -16.05 -56.64 0.28
N VAL A 68 -15.82 -57.12 -0.94
CA VAL A 68 -16.15 -56.40 -2.18
C VAL A 68 -17.67 -56.18 -2.31
N LEU A 69 -18.49 -57.18 -1.97
CA LEU A 69 -19.96 -57.04 -1.95
C LEU A 69 -20.45 -56.00 -0.93
N CYS A 70 -19.83 -55.92 0.26
CA CYS A 70 -20.18 -54.90 1.26
C CYS A 70 -19.79 -53.48 0.82
N ILE A 71 -18.63 -53.32 0.17
CA ILE A 71 -18.19 -52.02 -0.38
C ILE A 71 -19.14 -51.58 -1.50
N LEU A 72 -19.45 -52.47 -2.44
CA LEU A 72 -20.39 -52.17 -3.54
C LEU A 72 -21.80 -51.84 -3.02
N SER A 73 -22.27 -52.53 -1.98
CA SER A 73 -23.56 -52.24 -1.34
C SER A 73 -23.60 -50.84 -0.70
N LYS A 74 -22.54 -50.44 0.01
CA LYS A 74 -22.42 -49.09 0.59
C LYS A 74 -22.31 -48.02 -0.49
N ALA A 75 -21.54 -48.26 -1.55
CA ALA A 75 -21.40 -47.34 -2.68
C ALA A 75 -22.75 -47.08 -3.38
N VAL A 76 -23.54 -48.14 -3.62
CA VAL A 76 -24.89 -48.01 -4.22
C VAL A 76 -25.84 -47.24 -3.28
N SER A 77 -25.77 -47.47 -1.97
CA SER A 77 -26.59 -46.73 -0.99
C SER A 77 -26.29 -45.22 -0.97
N ILE A 78 -25.00 -44.87 -0.98
CA ILE A 78 -24.54 -43.47 -1.01
C ILE A 78 -24.96 -42.80 -2.33
N PHE A 79 -24.77 -43.49 -3.46
CA PHE A 79 -25.17 -42.98 -4.77
C PHE A 79 -26.68 -42.78 -4.89
N THR A 80 -27.48 -43.68 -4.31
CA THR A 80 -28.95 -43.55 -4.30
C THR A 80 -29.41 -42.36 -3.46
N ARG A 81 -28.78 -42.11 -2.30
CA ARG A 81 -29.08 -40.91 -1.47
C ARG A 81 -28.69 -39.60 -2.17
N PHE A 82 -27.58 -39.61 -2.91
CA PHE A 82 -27.14 -38.46 -3.70
C PHE A 82 -28.14 -38.11 -4.82
N LEU A 83 -28.66 -39.11 -5.55
CA LEU A 83 -29.67 -38.89 -6.58
C LEU A 83 -31.01 -38.37 -6.01
N LEU A 84 -31.40 -38.80 -4.80
CA LEU A 84 -32.60 -38.30 -4.13
C LEU A 84 -32.46 -36.84 -3.68
N LEU A 85 -31.27 -36.43 -3.22
CA LEU A 85 -30.99 -35.04 -2.83
C LEU A 85 -30.93 -34.09 -4.03
N LEU A 86 -30.31 -34.54 -5.14
CA LEU A 86 -30.32 -33.80 -6.41
C LEU A 86 -31.75 -33.64 -6.97
N GLY A 87 -32.58 -34.67 -6.83
CA GLY A 87 -34.00 -34.58 -7.19
C GLY A 87 -34.75 -33.54 -6.35
N HIS A 88 -34.49 -33.45 -5.05
CA HIS A 88 -35.16 -32.50 -4.15
C HIS A 88 -34.78 -31.04 -4.45
N GLU A 89 -33.49 -30.76 -4.67
CA GLU A 89 -32.98 -29.42 -5.02
C GLU A 89 -33.51 -28.92 -6.38
N LEU A 90 -33.54 -29.81 -7.39
CA LEU A 90 -34.09 -29.46 -8.71
C LEU A 90 -35.61 -29.22 -8.67
N THR A 91 -36.33 -29.90 -7.77
CA THR A 91 -37.79 -29.71 -7.61
C THR A 91 -38.12 -28.40 -6.88
N GLN A 92 -37.26 -27.95 -5.95
CA GLN A 92 -37.38 -26.64 -5.27
C GLN A 92 -37.07 -25.46 -6.20
N MET A 93 -36.16 -25.65 -7.17
CA MET A 93 -35.76 -24.60 -8.11
C MET A 93 -36.81 -24.34 -9.21
N ILE A 94 -37.70 -25.30 -9.51
CA ILE A 94 -38.71 -25.20 -10.58
C ILE A 94 -40.06 -24.63 -10.09
N LEU A 95 -40.34 -24.61 -8.78
CA LEU A 95 -41.69 -24.35 -8.24
C LEU A 95 -41.91 -23.02 -7.49
N SER A 96 -40.98 -22.04 -7.54
CA SER A 96 -41.19 -20.77 -6.80
C SER A 96 -41.36 -19.55 -7.73
N PRO A 97 -42.59 -19.06 -7.95
CA PRO A 97 -42.84 -17.75 -8.53
C PRO A 97 -43.20 -16.76 -7.42
N THR A 98 -42.42 -15.72 -7.18
CA THR A 98 -42.97 -14.43 -6.71
C THR A 98 -41.95 -13.30 -6.77
N ILE A 99 -42.19 -12.42 -7.74
CA ILE A 99 -41.68 -11.04 -7.80
C ILE A 99 -42.35 -10.24 -6.69
N ARG A 100 -41.60 -9.45 -5.91
CA ARG A 100 -42.15 -8.34 -5.11
C ARG A 100 -41.46 -7.02 -5.48
N PRO A 101 -42.20 -5.90 -5.56
CA PRO A 101 -41.70 -4.62 -6.02
C PRO A 101 -40.99 -3.84 -4.91
N ILE A 102 -40.00 -3.05 -5.32
CA ILE A 102 -39.19 -2.16 -4.48
C ILE A 102 -39.90 -0.81 -4.33
N SER A 103 -39.92 -0.26 -3.12
CA SER A 103 -40.08 1.18 -2.85
C SER A 103 -39.03 1.63 -1.82
N PRO A 104 -38.64 2.92 -1.84
CA PRO A 104 -37.24 3.30 -1.80
C PRO A 104 -36.81 3.93 -0.48
N MET A 105 -35.55 3.70 -0.07
CA MET A 105 -34.81 4.71 0.70
C MET A 105 -33.30 4.58 0.49
N THR A 106 -32.75 5.69 0.02
CA THR A 106 -31.37 6.04 -0.32
C THR A 106 -30.32 5.64 0.71
N ILE A 107 -29.33 4.87 0.25
CA ILE A 107 -27.97 4.82 0.78
C ILE A 107 -27.05 5.26 -0.37
N ARG A 108 -26.24 6.30 -0.14
CA ARG A 108 -25.20 6.73 -1.09
C ARG A 108 -24.07 5.70 -1.07
N PRO A 109 -23.62 5.15 -2.20
CA PRO A 109 -22.32 4.50 -2.24
C PRO A 109 -21.24 5.60 -2.13
N GLY A 110 -20.24 5.38 -1.28
CA GLY A 110 -18.97 6.11 -1.38
C GLY A 110 -18.37 5.92 -2.79
N PRO A 111 -17.49 6.81 -3.24
CA PRO A 111 -16.96 6.74 -4.60
C PRO A 111 -16.23 5.40 -4.79
N GLU A 112 -16.74 4.56 -5.69
CA GLU A 112 -16.01 3.43 -6.26
C GLU A 112 -14.67 3.96 -6.77
N VAL A 113 -13.58 3.53 -6.13
CA VAL A 113 -12.25 3.96 -6.51
C VAL A 113 -11.91 3.31 -7.85
N LEU A 114 -11.88 4.15 -8.89
CA LEU A 114 -11.61 3.75 -10.27
C LEU A 114 -10.20 3.13 -10.37
N THR A 115 -10.16 1.84 -10.71
CA THR A 115 -8.92 1.14 -11.02
C THR A 115 -8.38 1.66 -12.35
N PHE A 116 -7.23 2.34 -12.30
CA PHE A 116 -6.54 2.82 -13.50
C PHE A 116 -5.75 1.65 -14.13
N ALA A 117 -6.47 0.75 -14.82
CA ALA A 117 -5.84 -0.41 -15.45
C ALA A 117 -4.90 0.04 -16.58
N LEU A 118 -3.59 -0.20 -16.44
CA LEU A 118 -2.61 0.15 -17.49
C LEU A 118 -2.79 -0.67 -18.77
N GLU A 119 -3.62 -1.71 -18.79
CA GLU A 119 -3.86 -2.65 -19.90
C GLU A 119 -4.12 -1.95 -21.25
N ASP A 120 -4.74 -0.77 -21.24
CA ASP A 120 -5.07 0.03 -22.43
C ASP A 120 -3.93 0.91 -22.96
N TRP A 121 -2.74 0.81 -22.39
CA TRP A 121 -1.59 1.56 -22.87
C TRP A 121 -1.24 1.21 -24.32
N PRO A 122 -1.06 2.19 -25.22
CA PRO A 122 -0.66 1.92 -26.59
C PRO A 122 0.73 1.26 -26.62
N ARG A 123 0.79 -0.04 -26.94
CA ARG A 123 2.05 -0.76 -27.18
C ARG A 123 2.80 -0.02 -28.29
N LYS A 124 4.10 0.22 -28.09
CA LYS A 124 5.00 0.78 -29.11
C LYS A 124 5.27 -0.26 -30.21
N ASP A 125 4.23 -0.64 -30.94
CA ASP A 125 4.34 -1.40 -32.18
C ASP A 125 3.97 -0.45 -33.34
N GLY A 126 4.95 0.36 -33.76
CA GLY A 126 4.78 1.30 -34.88
C GLY A 126 6.09 2.02 -35.22
N PRO A 127 6.39 2.24 -36.52
CA PRO A 127 7.74 2.55 -36.99
C PRO A 127 8.17 3.96 -36.59
N SER A 128 9.48 4.06 -36.32
CA SER A 128 10.30 5.28 -36.16
C SER A 128 9.62 6.60 -36.58
N THR A 129 9.33 7.40 -35.55
CA THR A 129 9.22 8.88 -35.52
C THR A 129 9.21 9.63 -36.86
N ARG A 130 8.14 10.41 -37.09
CA ARG A 130 8.27 11.64 -37.90
C ARG A 130 8.68 12.78 -36.99
N ALA A 131 9.96 13.12 -37.07
CA ALA A 131 10.51 14.36 -36.52
C ALA A 131 9.66 15.57 -36.96
N SER A 132 9.27 16.40 -35.99
CA SER A 132 8.79 17.76 -36.24
C SER A 132 9.90 18.54 -36.92
N LYS A 133 9.76 18.78 -38.23
CA LYS A 133 10.65 19.66 -38.99
C LYS A 133 10.06 21.08 -39.07
N PRO A 134 10.89 22.13 -39.00
CA PRO A 134 10.46 23.52 -38.94
C PRO A 134 9.66 23.96 -40.18
N LYS A 135 8.78 24.96 -39.99
CA LYS A 135 7.95 25.57 -41.06
C LYS A 135 8.86 26.14 -42.16
N VAL A 136 8.71 25.65 -43.38
CA VAL A 136 9.50 26.11 -44.54
C VAL A 136 8.93 27.45 -45.04
N ARG A 137 9.71 28.53 -44.94
CA ARG A 137 9.32 29.89 -45.36
C ARG A 137 9.41 30.12 -46.87
N THR A 138 9.93 29.16 -47.62
CA THR A 138 10.28 29.26 -49.05
C THR A 138 9.28 28.62 -50.03
N GLY A 139 8.10 28.17 -49.56
CA GLY A 139 7.08 27.59 -50.46
C GLY A 139 6.52 28.57 -51.52
N CYS A 140 6.01 28.02 -52.63
CA CYS A 140 5.40 28.80 -53.72
C CYS A 140 4.14 29.56 -53.24
N VAL A 141 3.77 30.62 -53.97
CA VAL A 141 2.65 31.50 -53.61
C VAL A 141 1.34 30.74 -53.51
N THR A 142 1.08 29.83 -54.46
CA THR A 142 -0.15 29.02 -54.49
C THR A 142 -0.27 28.12 -53.25
N CYS A 143 0.80 27.43 -52.85
CA CYS A 143 0.79 26.59 -51.64
C CYS A 143 0.65 27.42 -50.35
N LYS A 144 1.31 28.58 -50.29
CA LYS A 144 1.21 29.51 -49.15
C LYS A 144 -0.22 30.03 -48.96
N ARG A 145 -0.87 30.51 -50.01
CA ARG A 145 -2.26 31.01 -49.97
C ARG A 145 -3.25 29.92 -49.57
N ARG A 146 -3.00 28.68 -50.00
CA ARG A 146 -3.82 27.52 -49.66
C ARG A 146 -3.52 26.93 -48.28
N ARG A 147 -2.52 27.46 -47.55
CA ARG A 147 -2.05 26.94 -46.25
C ARG A 147 -1.69 25.45 -46.28
N VAL A 148 -1.12 24.98 -47.40
CA VAL A 148 -0.60 23.60 -47.55
C VAL A 148 0.91 23.61 -47.74
N LYS A 149 1.61 22.55 -47.29
CA LYS A 149 3.07 22.45 -47.42
C LYS A 149 3.49 22.35 -48.90
N CYS A 150 4.44 23.21 -49.29
CA CYS A 150 5.07 23.16 -50.62
C CYS A 150 6.26 22.20 -50.61
N ASP A 151 6.46 21.48 -51.70
CA ASP A 151 7.59 20.59 -51.95
C ASP A 151 8.81 21.29 -52.58
N GLU A 152 8.72 22.60 -52.84
CA GLU A 152 9.82 23.47 -53.32
C GLU A 152 10.45 23.12 -54.67
N ALA A 153 9.86 22.17 -55.42
CA ALA A 153 10.28 21.85 -56.78
C ALA A 153 10.08 23.06 -57.72
N LYS A 154 11.14 23.42 -58.46
CA LYS A 154 11.13 24.49 -59.47
C LYS A 154 11.14 23.87 -60.87
N PRO A 155 10.45 24.45 -61.87
CA PRO A 155 9.75 25.74 -61.84
C PRO A 155 8.33 25.68 -61.22
N THR A 156 7.72 24.49 -61.11
CA THR A 156 6.36 24.27 -60.59
C THR A 156 6.40 23.17 -59.52
N CYS A 157 5.74 23.39 -58.38
CA CYS A 157 5.72 22.41 -57.30
C CYS A 157 4.80 21.22 -57.63
N HIS A 158 5.16 19.99 -57.23
CA HIS A 158 4.38 18.79 -57.53
C HIS A 158 2.99 18.82 -56.90
N ASN A 159 2.83 19.53 -55.78
CA ASN A 159 1.53 19.66 -55.13
C ASN A 159 0.53 20.50 -55.95
N CYS A 160 1.03 21.46 -56.73
CA CYS A 160 0.23 22.20 -57.72
C CYS A 160 -0.06 21.36 -58.96
N ILE A 161 0.93 20.62 -59.47
CA ILE A 161 0.78 19.71 -60.63
C ILE A 161 -0.30 18.65 -60.34
N LYS A 162 -0.18 17.94 -59.22
CA LYS A 162 -1.09 16.87 -58.83
C LYS A 162 -2.54 17.35 -58.70
N ARG A 163 -2.73 18.60 -58.30
CA ARG A 163 -4.04 19.19 -58.07
C ARG A 163 -4.58 19.97 -59.27
N LYS A 164 -3.85 19.99 -60.39
CA LYS A 164 -4.20 20.71 -61.62
C LYS A 164 -4.54 22.19 -61.33
N VAL A 165 -3.82 22.81 -60.39
CA VAL A 165 -3.97 24.25 -60.05
C VAL A 165 -2.74 24.99 -60.54
N PRO A 166 -2.89 26.17 -61.19
CA PRO A 166 -1.75 26.99 -61.61
C PRO A 166 -0.80 27.31 -60.45
N CYS A 167 0.50 27.04 -60.64
CA CYS A 167 1.53 27.41 -59.67
C CYS A 167 2.06 28.81 -60.02
N GLU A 168 1.80 29.78 -59.16
CA GLU A 168 2.24 31.17 -59.36
C GLU A 168 3.74 31.37 -59.02
N GLY A 169 4.51 30.29 -58.93
CA GLY A 169 5.95 30.33 -58.70
C GLY A 169 6.37 30.73 -57.29
N TYR A 170 7.66 31.03 -57.15
CA TYR A 170 8.34 31.37 -55.90
C TYR A 170 8.69 32.86 -55.90
N ILE A 171 8.36 33.58 -54.83
CA ILE A 171 8.69 35.01 -54.71
C ILE A 171 10.22 35.15 -54.59
N THR A 172 10.83 35.80 -55.57
CA THR A 172 12.22 36.28 -55.53
C THR A 172 12.18 37.79 -55.67
N GLU A 173 12.09 38.50 -54.54
CA GLU A 173 12.14 39.97 -54.55
C GLU A 173 13.30 40.44 -53.64
N PRO A 174 14.28 41.19 -54.20
CA PRO A 174 15.37 41.82 -53.46
C PRO A 174 14.89 43.03 -52.65
N ARG A 175 15.46 43.22 -51.46
CA ARG A 175 15.15 44.33 -50.56
C ARG A 175 15.96 45.59 -50.94
N ALA A 176 15.29 46.71 -51.20
CA ALA A 176 15.90 48.06 -51.18
C ALA A 176 14.87 49.17 -50.85
N PRO A 177 15.31 50.33 -50.31
CA PRO A 177 14.53 51.18 -49.40
C PRO A 177 14.01 52.49 -50.04
N LYS A 178 12.93 53.09 -49.50
CA LYS A 178 12.57 54.50 -49.78
C LYS A 178 12.05 55.25 -48.54
N THR A 179 12.60 56.46 -48.41
CA THR A 179 12.54 57.52 -47.40
C THR A 179 11.25 58.39 -47.52
N PRO A 180 11.02 59.38 -46.61
CA PRO A 180 9.69 59.82 -46.16
C PRO A 180 9.17 61.12 -46.81
N PRO A 181 7.91 61.54 -46.55
CA PRO A 181 7.50 62.93 -46.68
C PRO A 181 7.22 63.63 -45.34
N LYS A 182 7.35 64.96 -45.41
CA LYS A 182 7.47 65.96 -44.34
C LYS A 182 6.16 66.33 -43.64
N GLN A 183 6.36 66.93 -42.48
CA GLN A 183 5.43 67.45 -41.47
C GLN A 183 4.48 68.54 -41.97
N ALA A 184 3.26 68.55 -41.43
CA ALA A 184 2.49 69.77 -41.23
C ALA A 184 1.93 69.77 -39.79
N ALA A 185 2.23 70.84 -39.06
CA ALA A 185 1.93 71.02 -37.64
C ALA A 185 0.45 71.33 -37.40
N ARG A 186 -0.14 70.68 -36.38
CA ARG A 186 -1.35 71.13 -35.67
C ARG A 186 -1.28 70.61 -34.23
N SER A 187 -1.34 71.55 -33.28
CA SER A 187 -1.24 71.32 -31.83
C SER A 187 -2.58 70.82 -31.22
N PRO A 188 -2.61 70.37 -29.96
CA PRO A 188 -3.34 69.17 -29.55
C PRO A 188 -4.71 69.46 -28.96
N ARG A 189 -5.72 68.66 -29.34
CA ARG A 189 -6.90 68.42 -28.51
C ARG A 189 -7.26 66.93 -28.52
N GLY A 190 -7.11 66.32 -27.35
CA GLY A 190 -7.76 65.08 -26.93
C GLY A 190 -7.46 63.84 -27.76
N SER A 191 -6.34 63.15 -27.49
CA SER A 191 -6.26 61.74 -27.88
C SER A 191 -7.17 60.94 -26.96
N VAL A 192 -8.31 60.49 -27.49
CA VAL A 192 -8.91 59.24 -27.04
C VAL A 192 -7.83 58.19 -27.25
N VAL A 193 -7.22 57.74 -26.15
CA VAL A 193 -6.30 56.61 -26.18
C VAL A 193 -7.13 55.44 -26.68
N ALA A 194 -6.94 55.06 -27.94
CA ALA A 194 -7.35 53.76 -28.41
C ALA A 194 -6.59 52.75 -27.55
N ILE A 195 -7.27 52.19 -26.55
CA ILE A 195 -6.79 51.05 -25.79
C ILE A 195 -6.69 49.92 -26.81
N SER A 196 -5.54 49.78 -27.45
CA SER A 196 -5.13 48.49 -27.97
C SER A 196 -5.30 47.53 -26.81
N PRO A 197 -6.08 46.44 -26.93
CA PRO A 197 -6.07 45.42 -25.90
C PRO A 197 -4.64 44.92 -25.86
N ARG A 198 -3.85 45.44 -24.91
CA ARG A 198 -2.66 44.76 -24.45
C ARG A 198 -3.23 43.45 -23.95
N VAL A 199 -2.98 42.38 -24.69
CA VAL A 199 -3.06 41.04 -24.14
C VAL A 199 -2.00 41.03 -23.06
N VAL A 200 -2.37 41.51 -21.87
CA VAL A 200 -1.64 41.24 -20.65
C VAL A 200 -1.73 39.73 -20.56
N GLU A 201 -0.62 39.07 -20.83
CA GLU A 201 -0.48 37.65 -20.56
C GLU A 201 -0.93 37.48 -19.10
N PRO A 202 -2.01 36.71 -18.84
CA PRO A 202 -2.57 36.63 -17.49
C PRO A 202 -1.44 36.28 -16.55
N SER A 203 -1.31 37.04 -15.45
CA SER A 203 -0.31 36.72 -14.43
C SER A 203 -0.52 35.26 -14.03
N TYR A 204 0.58 34.54 -13.80
CA TYR A 204 0.56 33.12 -13.42
C TYR A 204 -0.48 32.82 -12.32
N GLU A 205 -0.65 33.74 -11.37
CA GLU A 205 -1.65 33.64 -10.31
C GLU A 205 -3.09 33.55 -10.84
N GLY A 206 -3.43 34.28 -11.91
CA GLY A 206 -4.74 34.21 -12.57
C GLY A 206 -4.95 32.99 -13.48
N LEU A 207 -3.88 32.23 -13.79
CA LEU A 207 -3.96 30.96 -14.53
C LEU A 207 -4.14 29.74 -13.60
N VAL A 208 -3.56 29.80 -12.40
CA VAL A 208 -3.60 28.70 -11.43
C VAL A 208 -4.75 28.84 -10.44
N PHE A 209 -5.08 30.08 -10.05
CA PHE A 209 -6.09 30.38 -9.05
C PHE A 209 -7.23 31.20 -9.66
N THR A 210 -8.46 30.75 -9.47
CA THR A 210 -9.65 31.49 -9.88
C THR A 210 -10.17 32.42 -8.77
N SER A 211 -9.66 32.29 -7.55
CA SER A 211 -10.03 33.12 -6.40
C SER A 211 -8.88 33.22 -5.38
N GLN A 212 -8.90 34.26 -4.54
CA GLN A 212 -7.95 34.40 -3.43
C GLN A 212 -8.01 33.19 -2.48
N LEU A 213 -9.22 32.67 -2.20
CA LEU A 213 -9.41 31.51 -1.34
C LEU A 213 -8.67 30.25 -1.85
N GLN A 214 -8.62 30.03 -3.18
CA GLN A 214 -7.84 28.92 -3.74
C GLN A 214 -6.34 29.09 -3.52
N ARG A 215 -5.85 30.32 -3.65
CA ARG A 215 -4.46 30.65 -3.33
C ARG A 215 -4.17 30.40 -1.85
N ASP A 216 -5.06 30.84 -0.96
CA ASP A 216 -4.90 30.63 0.48
C ASP A 216 -4.83 29.14 0.83
N HIS A 217 -5.67 28.30 0.21
CA HIS A 217 -5.60 26.85 0.37
C HIS A 217 -4.29 26.25 -0.13
N PHE A 218 -3.81 26.68 -1.30
CA PHE A 218 -2.55 26.18 -1.86
C PHE A 218 -1.35 26.60 -1.03
N ASP A 219 -1.28 27.88 -0.65
CA ASP A 219 -0.21 28.41 0.20
C ASP A 219 -0.20 27.72 1.57
N HIS A 220 -1.39 27.43 2.11
CA HIS A 220 -1.51 26.64 3.33
C HIS A 220 -1.05 25.18 3.14
N TRP A 221 -1.34 24.54 2.01
CA TRP A 221 -0.81 23.21 1.72
C TRP A 221 0.72 23.19 1.62
N LEU A 222 1.33 24.19 0.96
CA LEU A 222 2.79 24.32 0.89
C LEU A 222 3.41 24.43 2.29
N TRP A 223 2.82 25.27 3.14
CA TRP A 223 3.22 25.39 4.54
C TRP A 223 3.03 24.07 5.29
N PHE A 224 1.85 23.46 5.18
CA PHE A 224 1.49 22.21 5.85
C PHE A 224 2.45 21.07 5.47
N ALA A 225 2.74 20.92 4.17
CA ALA A 225 3.66 19.90 3.67
C ALA A 225 5.10 20.07 4.21
N GLY A 226 5.56 21.32 4.36
CA GLY A 226 6.88 21.62 4.90
C GLY A 226 7.00 21.47 6.43
N ASP A 227 5.94 21.81 7.17
CA ASP A 227 5.93 21.81 8.64
C ASP A 227 5.62 20.42 9.23
N THR A 228 4.76 19.66 8.54
CA THR A 228 4.14 18.45 9.07
C THR A 228 4.92 17.19 8.70
N LEU A 229 5.76 17.26 7.67
CA LEU A 229 6.72 16.21 7.34
C LEU A 229 8.03 16.50 8.05
N VAL A 230 8.40 15.68 9.04
CA VAL A 230 9.67 15.85 9.78
C VAL A 230 10.88 15.82 8.82
N PHE A 231 10.78 15.02 7.75
CA PHE A 231 11.75 14.95 6.66
C PHE A 231 11.00 15.10 5.33
N PRO A 232 10.81 16.33 4.84
CA PRO A 232 10.13 16.55 3.57
C PRO A 232 10.95 15.98 2.42
N SER A 233 10.28 15.42 1.42
CA SER A 233 10.92 15.03 0.16
C SER A 233 10.82 16.17 -0.85
N GLU A 234 11.85 16.35 -1.67
CA GLU A 234 11.83 17.30 -2.81
C GLU A 234 10.62 17.07 -3.73
N LEU A 235 10.13 15.81 -3.80
CA LEU A 235 8.90 15.50 -4.51
C LEU A 235 7.74 16.33 -3.95
N ILE A 236 7.53 16.31 -2.64
CA ILE A 236 6.38 16.95 -2.00
C ILE A 236 6.56 18.46 -1.91
N THR A 237 7.76 18.95 -1.55
CA THR A 237 7.98 20.39 -1.29
C THR A 237 8.30 21.20 -2.53
N GLU A 238 8.74 20.59 -3.63
CA GLU A 238 9.15 21.31 -4.84
C GLU A 238 8.45 20.80 -6.08
N THR A 239 8.51 19.48 -6.33
CA THR A 239 8.07 18.89 -7.59
C THR A 239 6.55 18.89 -7.76
N ILE A 240 5.79 18.43 -6.76
CA ILE A 240 4.32 18.44 -6.78
C ILE A 240 3.80 19.89 -6.89
N PRO A 241 4.31 20.88 -6.14
CA PRO A 241 3.94 22.28 -6.34
C PRO A 241 4.17 22.78 -7.77
N GLN A 242 5.28 22.38 -8.41
CA GLN A 242 5.55 22.72 -9.80
C GLN A 242 4.56 22.06 -10.76
N LEU A 243 4.27 20.78 -10.56
CA LEU A 243 3.36 20.03 -11.43
C LEU A 243 1.88 20.42 -11.24
N ALA A 244 1.49 20.85 -10.04
CA ALA A 244 0.18 21.45 -9.77
C ALA A 244 -0.09 22.70 -10.64
N ARG A 245 0.95 23.37 -11.16
CA ARG A 245 0.77 24.51 -12.07
C ARG A 245 0.18 24.09 -13.41
N SER A 246 0.57 22.93 -13.91
CA SER A 246 0.18 22.42 -15.23
C SER A 246 -0.91 21.35 -15.20
N ASP A 247 -1.04 20.60 -14.10
CA ASP A 247 -1.96 19.48 -13.99
C ASP A 247 -3.13 19.76 -13.03
N ALA A 248 -4.36 19.64 -13.54
CA ALA A 248 -5.55 19.93 -12.77
C ALA A 248 -5.85 18.87 -11.70
N GLY A 249 -5.51 17.59 -11.93
CA GLY A 249 -5.69 16.52 -10.95
C GLY A 249 -4.82 16.76 -9.71
N VAL A 250 -3.52 16.94 -9.94
CA VAL A 250 -2.53 17.23 -8.89
C VAL A 250 -2.88 18.52 -8.15
N ARG A 251 -3.26 19.59 -8.88
CA ARG A 251 -3.63 20.87 -8.27
C ARG A 251 -4.84 20.77 -7.35
N ASN A 252 -5.91 20.15 -7.82
CA ASN A 252 -7.12 19.99 -6.99
C ASN A 252 -6.84 19.08 -5.80
N ALA A 253 -6.04 18.02 -5.93
CA ALA A 253 -5.68 17.16 -4.80
C ALA A 253 -4.87 17.94 -3.73
N ALA A 254 -3.94 18.81 -4.15
CA ALA A 254 -3.22 19.71 -3.25
C ALA A 254 -4.15 20.72 -2.56
N PHE A 255 -5.08 21.35 -3.31
CA PHE A 255 -6.08 22.26 -2.74
C PHE A 255 -6.98 21.56 -1.72
N ALA A 256 -7.33 20.29 -1.95
CA ALA A 256 -8.14 19.52 -1.01
C ALA A 256 -7.46 19.40 0.35
N ILE A 257 -6.16 19.04 0.39
CA ILE A 257 -5.39 18.97 1.64
C ILE A 257 -5.35 20.35 2.29
N GLY A 258 -4.97 21.38 1.53
CA GLY A 258 -4.89 22.76 2.00
C GLY A 258 -6.18 23.25 2.66
N ALA A 259 -7.32 23.04 2.00
CA ALA A 259 -8.63 23.38 2.52
C ALA A 259 -9.01 22.56 3.76
N ALA A 260 -8.69 21.26 3.80
CA ALA A 260 -8.98 20.40 4.96
C ALA A 260 -8.20 20.81 6.22
N SER A 261 -6.93 21.23 6.06
CA SER A 261 -6.08 21.68 7.17
C SER A 261 -6.29 23.15 7.56
N LEU A 262 -6.68 24.02 6.62
CA LEU A 262 -6.76 25.46 6.86
C LEU A 262 -7.83 25.79 7.91
N GLY A 263 -7.42 26.38 9.03
CA GLY A 263 -8.31 26.73 10.15
C GLY A 263 -8.80 25.52 10.98
N SER A 264 -8.31 24.31 10.70
CA SER A 264 -8.65 23.08 11.43
C SER A 264 -7.63 22.79 12.53
N PHE A 265 -7.66 23.59 13.60
CA PHE A 265 -6.67 23.52 14.68
C PHE A 265 -6.90 22.34 15.64
N THR A 266 -8.14 21.89 15.80
CA THR A 266 -8.46 20.77 16.69
C THR A 266 -8.54 19.44 15.94
N ARG A 267 -8.31 18.35 16.69
CA ARG A 267 -8.48 16.99 16.18
C ARG A 267 -9.91 16.76 15.69
N GLU A 268 -10.91 17.24 16.42
CA GLU A 268 -12.32 17.10 16.04
C GLU A 268 -12.62 17.77 14.69
N GLN A 269 -12.09 18.97 14.47
CA GLN A 269 -12.25 19.67 13.19
C GLN A 269 -11.67 18.88 12.02
N ARG A 270 -10.50 18.26 12.22
CA ARG A 270 -9.82 17.45 11.19
C ARG A 270 -10.48 16.10 10.94
N LEU A 271 -10.92 15.38 11.97
CA LEU A 271 -11.41 14.01 11.82
C LEU A 271 -12.91 13.92 11.53
N LYS A 272 -13.70 14.87 12.05
CA LYS A 272 -15.17 14.85 11.89
C LYS A 272 -15.66 15.73 10.74
N GLY A 273 -14.74 16.22 9.89
CA GLY A 273 -15.08 17.13 8.81
C GLY A 273 -15.73 18.44 9.27
N LYS A 274 -15.44 18.87 10.52
CA LYS A 274 -15.98 20.11 11.11
C LYS A 274 -15.09 21.33 10.87
N GLY A 275 -14.04 21.18 10.06
CA GLY A 275 -13.18 22.27 9.62
C GLY A 275 -13.94 23.30 8.79
N PRO A 276 -13.58 24.59 8.85
CA PRO A 276 -14.33 25.67 8.22
C PRO A 276 -14.42 25.53 6.69
N TYR A 277 -13.40 24.95 6.05
CA TYR A 277 -13.31 24.78 4.60
C TYR A 277 -13.41 23.32 4.15
N TYR A 278 -13.89 22.42 5.03
CA TYR A 278 -14.06 21.01 4.68
C TYR A 278 -14.99 20.78 3.46
N PRO A 279 -16.10 21.53 3.27
CA PRO A 279 -16.90 21.41 2.05
C PRO A 279 -16.13 21.73 0.77
N ASP A 280 -15.24 22.73 0.80
CA ASP A 280 -14.37 23.07 -0.32
C ASP A 280 -13.32 21.98 -0.56
N ALA A 281 -12.77 21.42 0.53
CA ALA A 281 -11.85 20.29 0.48
C ALA A 281 -12.44 19.10 -0.30
N LEU A 282 -13.69 18.72 0.01
CA LEU A 282 -14.41 17.65 -0.72
C LEU A 282 -14.70 18.00 -2.18
N ARG A 283 -14.98 19.27 -2.49
CA ARG A 283 -15.17 19.72 -3.88
C ARG A 283 -13.88 19.57 -4.69
N TYR A 284 -12.75 19.99 -4.13
CA TYR A 284 -11.45 19.81 -4.78
C TYR A 284 -11.08 18.34 -4.92
N TYR A 285 -11.28 17.54 -3.86
CA TYR A 285 -11.04 16.11 -3.89
C TYR A 285 -11.80 15.42 -5.04
N ASN A 286 -13.10 15.69 -5.16
CA ASN A 286 -13.93 15.14 -6.24
C ASN A 286 -13.48 15.59 -7.63
N ARG A 287 -13.09 16.86 -7.80
CA ARG A 287 -12.54 17.36 -9.07
C ARG A 287 -11.23 16.67 -9.43
N ALA A 288 -10.36 16.44 -8.46
CA ALA A 288 -9.10 15.73 -8.66
C ALA A 288 -9.34 14.29 -9.11
N LEU A 289 -10.32 13.60 -8.52
CA LEU A 289 -10.73 12.26 -8.93
C LEU A 289 -11.25 12.26 -10.37
N GLN A 290 -12.13 13.20 -10.72
CA GLN A 290 -12.67 13.33 -12.08
C GLN A 290 -11.56 13.56 -13.12
N HIS A 291 -10.58 14.42 -12.82
CA HIS A 291 -9.44 14.64 -13.71
C HIS A 291 -8.54 13.41 -13.84
N THR A 292 -8.29 12.71 -12.73
CA THR A 292 -7.49 11.47 -12.73
C THR A 292 -8.20 10.38 -13.55
N ALA A 293 -9.51 10.20 -13.34
CA ALA A 293 -10.35 9.25 -14.05
C ALA A 293 -10.46 9.53 -15.55
N ALA A 294 -10.55 10.80 -15.95
CA ALA A 294 -10.64 11.20 -17.35
C ALA A 294 -9.29 11.20 -18.09
N SER A 295 -8.17 10.98 -17.38
CA SER A 295 -6.83 11.02 -17.96
C SER A 295 -6.57 9.78 -18.81
N THR A 296 -6.11 9.98 -20.04
CA THR A 296 -5.64 8.86 -20.89
C THR A 296 -4.34 8.27 -20.33
N THR A 297 -4.20 6.95 -20.35
CA THR A 297 -3.00 6.19 -19.94
C THR A 297 -1.82 6.45 -20.88
N THR A 298 -0.86 7.29 -20.47
CA THR A 298 0.32 7.67 -21.28
C THR A 298 1.58 7.79 -20.40
N GLU A 299 2.78 7.79 -21.01
CA GLU A 299 4.06 7.99 -20.29
C GLU A 299 4.07 9.31 -19.53
N GLU A 300 3.34 10.31 -20.02
CA GLU A 300 3.29 11.64 -19.44
C GLU A 300 2.25 11.77 -18.30
N SER A 301 1.12 11.06 -18.40
CA SER A 301 0.07 11.10 -17.37
C SER A 301 0.39 10.21 -16.17
N PHE A 302 1.18 9.17 -16.37
CA PHE A 302 1.50 8.19 -15.33
C PHE A 302 2.08 8.79 -14.04
N PRO A 303 3.13 9.65 -14.07
CA PRO A 303 3.62 10.31 -12.86
C PRO A 303 2.55 11.17 -12.17
N LYS A 304 1.63 11.77 -12.95
CA LYS A 304 0.58 12.67 -12.45
C LYS A 304 -0.46 11.89 -11.65
N VAL A 305 -0.89 10.73 -12.16
CA VAL A 305 -1.79 9.80 -11.45
C VAL A 305 -1.17 9.28 -10.15
N LEU A 306 0.11 8.90 -10.17
CA LEU A 306 0.79 8.45 -8.96
C LEU A 306 0.89 9.54 -7.88
N MET A 307 1.15 10.78 -8.28
CA MET A 307 1.14 11.91 -7.35
C MET A 307 -0.26 12.21 -6.81
N THR A 308 -1.33 12.07 -7.61
CA THR A 308 -2.70 12.21 -7.08
C THR A 308 -3.03 11.10 -6.09
N CYS A 309 -2.61 9.84 -6.32
CA CYS A 309 -2.73 8.76 -5.34
C CYS A 309 -1.99 9.09 -4.02
N LEU A 310 -0.77 9.62 -4.10
CA LEU A 310 -0.04 10.07 -2.90
C LEU A 310 -0.81 11.19 -2.17
N LEU A 311 -1.28 12.22 -2.88
CA LEU A 311 -2.02 13.33 -2.28
C LEU A 311 -3.35 12.87 -1.67
N PHE A 312 -4.06 11.93 -2.30
CA PHE A 312 -5.27 11.35 -1.72
C PHE A 312 -4.96 10.52 -0.48
N PHE A 313 -3.91 9.69 -0.49
CA PHE A 313 -3.45 9.02 0.73
C PHE A 313 -3.21 10.03 1.87
N MET A 314 -2.51 11.15 1.59
CA MET A 314 -2.26 12.19 2.60
C MET A 314 -3.55 12.85 3.09
N PHE A 315 -4.50 13.11 2.19
CA PHE A 315 -5.81 13.67 2.54
C PHE A 315 -6.58 12.72 3.47
N GLU A 316 -6.73 11.47 3.08
CA GLU A 316 -7.50 10.47 3.84
C GLU A 316 -6.81 10.15 5.17
N ALA A 317 -5.48 10.04 5.15
CA ALA A 317 -4.69 9.93 6.37
C ALA A 317 -4.92 11.16 7.25
N LEU A 318 -4.98 12.39 6.73
CA LEU A 318 -5.28 13.57 7.55
C LEU A 318 -6.70 13.51 8.16
N GLN A 319 -7.70 13.05 7.41
CA GLN A 319 -9.08 12.89 7.87
C GLN A 319 -9.29 11.70 8.81
N GLY A 320 -8.36 10.74 8.84
CA GLY A 320 -8.48 9.54 9.68
C GLY A 320 -9.20 8.37 9.01
N ASP A 321 -9.53 8.51 7.72
CA ASP A 321 -10.11 7.42 6.93
C ASP A 321 -9.01 6.46 6.47
N ARG A 322 -8.77 5.44 7.30
CA ARG A 322 -7.73 4.43 7.05
C ARG A 322 -8.04 3.58 5.82
N LYS A 323 -9.32 3.29 5.58
CA LYS A 323 -9.76 2.45 4.47
C LYS A 323 -9.51 3.16 3.15
N ALA A 324 -9.98 4.39 3.00
CA ALA A 324 -9.75 5.18 1.80
C ALA A 324 -8.25 5.44 1.58
N ALA A 325 -7.50 5.74 2.64
CA ALA A 325 -6.05 5.94 2.56
C ALA A 325 -5.35 4.68 2.01
N LEU A 326 -5.62 3.50 2.58
CA LEU A 326 -5.02 2.24 2.10
C LEU A 326 -5.39 1.94 0.66
N ILE A 327 -6.63 2.20 0.25
CA ILE A 327 -7.08 1.99 -1.12
C ILE A 327 -6.23 2.85 -2.09
N HIS A 328 -6.02 4.14 -1.80
CA HIS A 328 -5.18 5.01 -2.65
C HIS A 328 -3.72 4.57 -2.71
N LEU A 329 -3.16 4.17 -1.57
CA LEU A 329 -1.78 3.71 -1.49
C LEU A 329 -1.58 2.41 -2.26
N ASN A 330 -2.46 1.42 -2.08
CA ASN A 330 -2.39 0.12 -2.76
C ASN A 330 -2.59 0.26 -4.26
N HIS A 331 -3.52 1.12 -4.71
CA HIS A 331 -3.67 1.42 -6.14
C HIS A 331 -2.40 2.02 -6.74
N GLY A 332 -1.77 2.99 -6.05
CA GLY A 332 -0.50 3.56 -6.51
C GLY A 332 0.62 2.51 -6.58
N CYS A 333 0.72 1.62 -5.60
CA CYS A 333 1.66 0.50 -5.60
C CYS A 333 1.41 -0.46 -6.79
N HIS A 334 0.15 -0.75 -7.11
CA HIS A 334 -0.22 -1.62 -8.23
C HIS A 334 0.12 -0.98 -9.59
N ILE A 335 -0.21 0.31 -9.75
CA ILE A 335 0.11 1.11 -10.94
C ILE A 335 1.63 1.14 -11.17
N LEU A 336 2.43 1.33 -10.11
CA LEU A 336 3.89 1.25 -10.17
C LEU A 336 4.39 -0.12 -10.64
N ASP A 337 3.86 -1.20 -10.06
CA ASP A 337 4.28 -2.56 -10.42
C ASP A 337 3.97 -2.89 -11.88
N GLN A 338 2.75 -2.57 -12.32
CA GLN A 338 2.33 -2.75 -13.71
C GLN A 338 3.19 -1.95 -14.70
N TYR A 339 3.57 -0.73 -14.36
CA TYR A 339 4.43 0.11 -15.22
C TYR A 339 5.84 -0.45 -15.32
N GLU A 340 6.44 -0.84 -14.19
CA GLU A 340 7.79 -1.39 -14.19
C GLU A 340 7.89 -2.73 -14.92
N ARG A 341 6.85 -3.58 -14.85
CA ARG A 341 6.78 -4.82 -15.63
C ARG A 341 6.89 -4.57 -17.14
N ARG A 342 6.49 -3.38 -17.61
CA ARG A 342 6.47 -3.04 -19.04
C ARG A 342 7.70 -2.26 -19.50
N VAL A 343 8.17 -1.30 -18.71
CA VAL A 343 9.25 -0.37 -19.11
C VAL A 343 10.64 -0.86 -18.65
N GLY A 344 10.70 -1.81 -17.72
CA GLY A 344 11.94 -2.39 -17.21
C GLY A 344 12.65 -1.49 -16.19
N ARG A 345 13.96 -1.66 -16.02
CA ARG A 345 14.75 -1.06 -14.91
C ARG A 345 15.10 0.43 -15.06
N LYS A 346 14.75 1.08 -16.18
CA LYS A 346 15.13 2.48 -16.42
C LYS A 346 14.07 3.41 -15.85
N ARG A 347 14.42 4.14 -14.79
CA ARG A 347 13.56 5.17 -14.19
C ARG A 347 14.06 6.57 -14.54
N THR A 348 13.14 7.49 -14.79
CA THR A 348 13.45 8.92 -14.84
C THR A 348 13.68 9.45 -13.42
N PRO A 349 14.38 10.59 -13.22
CA PRO A 349 14.55 11.18 -11.90
C PRO A 349 13.23 11.44 -11.17
N LEU A 350 12.20 11.90 -11.89
CA LEU A 350 10.86 12.10 -11.35
C LEU A 350 10.24 10.77 -10.86
N LEU A 351 10.35 9.71 -11.66
CA LEU A 351 9.82 8.41 -11.28
C LEU A 351 10.56 7.83 -10.08
N GLU A 352 11.89 7.99 -10.00
CA GLU A 352 12.66 7.58 -8.81
C GLU A 352 12.19 8.31 -7.55
N ALA A 353 11.91 9.62 -7.65
CA ALA A 353 11.40 10.39 -6.53
C ALA A 353 10.01 9.90 -6.09
N ILE A 354 9.12 9.58 -7.04
CA ILE A 354 7.80 9.00 -6.76
C ILE A 354 7.94 7.63 -6.10
N VAL A 355 8.75 6.72 -6.68
CA VAL A 355 9.00 5.39 -6.12
C VAL A 355 9.53 5.47 -4.70
N ALA A 356 10.48 6.36 -4.42
CA ALA A 356 11.01 6.55 -3.08
C ALA A 356 9.91 6.97 -2.08
N ASN A 357 8.97 7.85 -2.46
CA ASN A 357 7.87 8.25 -1.59
C ASN A 357 6.84 7.14 -1.39
N PHE A 358 6.55 6.32 -2.40
CA PHE A 358 5.72 5.13 -2.20
C PHE A 358 6.40 4.10 -1.30
N GLN A 359 7.70 3.83 -1.51
CA GLN A 359 8.49 2.93 -0.68
C GLN A 359 8.50 3.35 0.80
N ARG A 360 8.57 4.67 1.06
CA ARG A 360 8.44 5.24 2.42
C ARG A 360 7.13 4.91 3.10
N LEU A 361 6.05 4.85 2.33
CA LEU A 361 4.70 4.63 2.82
C LEU A 361 4.32 3.14 2.85
N THR A 362 5.08 2.23 2.23
CA THR A 362 4.72 0.80 2.23
C THR A 362 4.62 0.25 3.65
N MET A 363 5.41 0.78 4.60
CA MET A 363 5.32 0.37 5.99
C MET A 363 3.99 0.73 6.66
N GLN A 364 3.38 1.84 6.27
CA GLN A 364 2.03 2.21 6.70
C GLN A 364 1.01 1.21 6.13
N SER A 365 1.14 0.85 4.85
CA SER A 365 0.27 -0.13 4.20
C SER A 365 0.33 -1.52 4.86
N TRP A 366 1.52 -2.10 4.95
CA TRP A 366 1.68 -3.48 5.44
C TRP A 366 1.38 -3.63 6.92
N SER A 367 1.64 -2.59 7.70
CA SER A 367 1.22 -2.59 9.11
C SER A 367 -0.29 -2.65 9.30
N HIS A 368 -1.10 -2.51 8.24
CA HIS A 368 -2.56 -2.63 8.27
C HIS A 368 -3.08 -3.68 7.26
N GLY A 369 -2.22 -4.64 6.93
CA GLY A 369 -2.53 -5.77 6.04
C GLY A 369 -2.59 -5.43 4.56
N GLY A 370 -2.10 -4.26 4.14
CA GLY A 370 -2.16 -3.85 2.73
C GLY A 370 -1.29 -4.69 1.80
N ASP A 371 -1.59 -4.62 0.51
CA ASP A 371 -1.05 -5.54 -0.49
C ASP A 371 0.44 -5.32 -0.81
N HIS A 372 1.17 -6.42 -0.94
CA HIS A 372 2.48 -6.47 -1.58
C HIS A 372 2.37 -7.21 -2.91
N PRO A 373 2.92 -6.69 -4.03
CA PRO A 373 2.94 -7.43 -5.28
C PRO A 373 3.67 -8.78 -5.12
N GLU A 374 3.15 -9.86 -5.70
CA GLU A 374 3.80 -11.17 -5.56
C GLU A 374 5.22 -11.18 -6.15
N GLU A 375 6.17 -11.72 -5.37
CA GLU A 375 7.51 -12.01 -5.84
C GLU A 375 7.57 -13.40 -6.48
N THR A 376 8.26 -13.51 -7.61
CA THR A 376 8.53 -14.78 -8.30
C THR A 376 10.02 -14.95 -8.58
N GLU A 377 10.45 -16.14 -8.99
CA GLU A 377 11.83 -16.36 -9.42
C GLU A 377 12.25 -15.40 -10.55
N ALA A 378 11.31 -15.07 -11.47
CA ALA A 378 11.57 -14.18 -12.60
C ALA A 378 11.42 -12.69 -12.26
N HIS A 379 10.72 -12.34 -11.18
CA HIS A 379 10.29 -10.97 -10.93
C HIS A 379 10.35 -10.59 -9.44
N VAL A 380 11.16 -9.58 -9.14
CA VAL A 380 11.17 -8.89 -7.83
C VAL A 380 10.36 -7.60 -7.96
N PRO A 381 9.38 -7.32 -7.09
CA PRO A 381 8.57 -6.10 -7.14
C PRO A 381 9.38 -4.80 -7.09
N TRP A 382 8.83 -3.72 -7.64
CA TRP A 382 9.50 -2.41 -7.78
C TRP A 382 10.11 -1.86 -6.48
N CYS A 383 9.52 -2.23 -5.34
CA CYS A 383 9.90 -1.76 -4.01
C CYS A 383 11.07 -2.53 -3.39
N CYS A 384 11.31 -3.78 -3.81
CA CYS A 384 12.44 -4.61 -3.37
C CYS A 384 13.58 -4.68 -4.41
N ARG A 385 13.30 -4.34 -5.67
CA ARG A 385 14.17 -4.59 -6.81
C ARG A 385 15.42 -3.69 -6.84
N GLY A 386 16.58 -4.32 -7.05
CA GLY A 386 17.85 -3.62 -7.29
C GLY A 386 18.01 -3.11 -8.73
N ARG A 387 18.87 -2.09 -8.92
CA ARG A 387 19.23 -1.61 -10.26
C ARG A 387 20.15 -2.62 -10.97
N MET A 388 21.14 -3.11 -10.25
CA MET A 388 22.19 -4.02 -10.70
C MET A 388 21.99 -5.44 -10.17
N LYS A 389 21.69 -5.57 -8.88
CA LYS A 389 21.45 -6.82 -8.17
C LYS A 389 19.97 -7.20 -8.24
N ARG A 390 19.65 -8.40 -7.73
CA ARG A 390 18.26 -8.87 -7.61
C ARG A 390 17.48 -7.98 -6.64
N TYR A 391 18.04 -7.75 -5.46
CA TYR A 391 17.44 -6.89 -4.42
C TYR A 391 18.21 -5.59 -4.27
N ALA A 392 17.49 -4.50 -4.00
CA ALA A 392 18.08 -3.19 -3.76
C ALA A 392 18.99 -3.22 -2.52
N VAL A 393 18.60 -3.95 -1.46
CA VAL A 393 19.36 -4.04 -0.21
C VAL A 393 20.80 -4.54 -0.42
N ASP A 394 21.06 -5.33 -1.47
CA ASP A 394 22.38 -5.88 -1.81
C ASP A 394 23.30 -4.86 -2.49
N GLU A 395 22.77 -3.70 -2.88
CA GLU A 395 23.52 -2.59 -3.47
C GLU A 395 23.95 -1.55 -2.44
N MET A 396 23.68 -1.80 -1.15
CA MET A 396 24.00 -0.86 -0.08
C MET A 396 25.51 -0.59 0.00
N PRO A 397 25.95 0.69 -0.05
CA PRO A 397 27.36 1.07 -0.09
C PRO A 397 28.07 0.69 1.21
N GLU A 398 29.41 0.62 1.16
CA GLU A 398 30.22 0.23 2.33
C GLU A 398 30.29 1.31 3.42
N VAL A 399 30.05 2.57 3.06
CA VAL A 399 29.98 3.73 3.97
C VAL A 399 28.82 4.63 3.55
N PHE A 400 28.30 5.41 4.50
CA PHE A 400 27.32 6.46 4.22
C PHE A 400 27.99 7.83 4.40
N ASP A 401 27.83 8.70 3.41
CA ASP A 401 28.39 10.05 3.45
C ASP A 401 27.52 11.01 4.27
N THR A 402 26.20 10.76 4.31
CA THR A 402 25.21 11.66 4.93
C THR A 402 24.09 10.91 5.63
N LEU A 403 23.40 11.57 6.56
CA LEU A 403 22.24 10.99 7.24
C LEU A 403 21.07 10.75 6.27
N ASP A 404 20.95 11.54 5.21
CA ASP A 404 19.97 11.34 4.13
C ASP A 404 20.24 10.06 3.35
N GLU A 405 21.50 9.78 3.02
CA GLU A 405 21.88 8.52 2.40
C GLU A 405 21.60 7.33 3.35
N ALA A 406 21.98 7.45 4.61
CA ALA A 406 21.70 6.42 5.61
C ALA A 406 20.20 6.16 5.75
N HIS A 407 19.37 7.20 5.76
CA HIS A 407 17.91 7.11 5.83
C HIS A 407 17.32 6.41 4.60
N ARG A 408 17.75 6.78 3.40
CA ARG A 408 17.32 6.10 2.17
C ARG A 408 17.64 4.60 2.20
N TRP A 409 18.85 4.23 2.63
CA TRP A 409 19.23 2.83 2.75
C TRP A 409 18.54 2.11 3.90
N TRP A 410 18.15 2.83 4.96
CA TRP A 410 17.33 2.27 6.03
C TRP A 410 15.96 1.87 5.51
N GLU A 411 15.30 2.72 4.72
CA GLU A 411 13.99 2.43 4.12
C GLU A 411 14.03 1.15 3.26
N ILE A 412 15.08 1.00 2.45
CA ILE A 412 15.31 -0.22 1.65
C ILE A 412 15.54 -1.44 2.55
N THR A 413 16.35 -1.28 3.60
CA THR A 413 16.70 -2.38 4.52
C THR A 413 15.49 -2.84 5.33
N GLN A 414 14.76 -1.90 5.92
CA GLN A 414 13.55 -2.12 6.68
C GLN A 414 12.51 -2.84 5.81
N HIS A 415 12.28 -2.32 4.61
CA HIS A 415 11.35 -2.91 3.65
C HIS A 415 11.72 -4.36 3.32
N HIS A 416 12.99 -4.63 2.99
CA HIS A 416 13.45 -5.99 2.69
C HIS A 416 13.28 -6.94 3.89
N VAL A 417 13.70 -6.52 5.08
CA VAL A 417 13.59 -7.36 6.27
C VAL A 417 12.14 -7.65 6.61
N VAL A 418 11.27 -6.64 6.62
CA VAL A 418 9.85 -6.85 6.96
C VAL A 418 9.14 -7.75 5.95
N HIS A 419 9.47 -7.66 4.67
CA HIS A 419 8.86 -8.50 3.64
C HIS A 419 9.36 -9.96 3.69
N HIS A 420 10.66 -10.17 3.91
CA HIS A 420 11.27 -11.49 3.81
C HIS A 420 11.34 -12.25 5.14
N ALA A 421 11.35 -11.55 6.27
CA ALA A 421 11.21 -12.17 7.58
C ALA A 421 9.71 -12.42 7.87
N PRO A 422 9.34 -13.47 8.61
CA PRO A 422 7.94 -13.77 8.91
C PRO A 422 7.36 -12.85 10.00
N LEU A 423 7.39 -11.55 9.74
CA LEU A 423 6.87 -10.53 10.65
C LEU A 423 5.39 -10.31 10.35
N LEU A 424 4.51 -10.93 11.14
CA LEU A 424 3.08 -10.67 11.07
C LEU A 424 2.73 -9.48 11.96
N ILE A 425 2.17 -8.43 11.36
CA ILE A 425 1.59 -7.30 12.07
C ILE A 425 0.07 -7.52 12.10
N GLY A 426 -0.49 -7.76 13.29
CA GLY A 426 -1.88 -8.21 13.48
C GLY A 426 -2.97 -7.15 13.28
N PHE A 427 -2.72 -6.07 12.52
CA PHE A 427 -3.72 -5.05 12.26
C PHE A 427 -4.30 -5.18 10.85
N ARG A 428 -5.63 -5.11 10.74
CA ARG A 428 -6.39 -5.18 9.48
C ARG A 428 -7.40 -4.04 9.42
N VAL A 429 -7.69 -3.54 8.23
CA VAL A 429 -8.81 -2.61 7.99
C VAL A 429 -9.89 -3.30 7.16
N GLU A 430 -11.12 -3.34 7.67
CA GLU A 430 -12.26 -3.97 6.99
C GLU A 430 -12.59 -3.31 5.65
N GLY A 431 -13.07 -4.11 4.69
CA GLY A 431 -13.51 -3.63 3.39
C GLY A 431 -12.40 -3.16 2.45
N THR A 432 -11.13 -3.48 2.75
CA THR A 432 -9.97 -3.22 1.87
C THR A 432 -9.61 -4.40 0.97
N GLY A 433 -10.24 -5.58 1.17
CA GLY A 433 -9.88 -6.83 0.48
C GLY A 433 -8.70 -7.57 1.12
N ASN A 434 -8.04 -6.97 2.11
CA ASN A 434 -6.93 -7.58 2.84
C ASN A 434 -7.40 -8.84 3.57
N LYS A 435 -6.72 -9.97 3.34
CA LYS A 435 -7.00 -11.22 4.04
C LYS A 435 -6.58 -11.09 5.51
N SER A 436 -7.27 -11.80 6.40
CA SER A 436 -6.77 -12.00 7.77
C SER A 436 -5.33 -12.52 7.72
N PRO A 437 -4.44 -12.15 8.65
CA PRO A 437 -3.11 -12.77 8.80
C PRO A 437 -3.15 -14.29 9.02
N ALA A 438 -4.35 -14.89 9.06
CA ALA A 438 -4.64 -16.32 9.08
C ALA A 438 -4.06 -17.09 7.88
N ALA A 439 -2.75 -17.17 7.83
CA ALA A 439 -2.00 -18.35 8.21
C ALA A 439 -0.53 -17.93 8.15
N TYR A 440 0.30 -18.36 9.12
CA TYR A 440 1.71 -18.59 8.79
C TYR A 440 1.72 -19.31 7.43
N PRO A 441 2.51 -18.87 6.42
CA PRO A 441 2.67 -19.70 5.24
C PRO A 441 3.01 -21.10 5.76
N SER A 442 2.13 -22.07 5.48
CA SER A 442 2.08 -23.40 6.12
C SER A 442 3.38 -24.21 6.01
N THR A 443 4.34 -23.66 5.28
CA THR A 443 5.69 -24.13 5.05
C THR A 443 6.73 -23.64 6.06
N GLN A 444 6.41 -22.72 6.98
CA GLN A 444 7.36 -22.25 8.01
C GLN A 444 7.00 -22.81 9.39
N SER A 445 7.82 -23.73 9.89
CA SER A 445 7.79 -24.17 11.27
C SER A 445 8.19 -23.01 12.19
N LEU A 446 7.35 -22.68 13.16
CA LEU A 446 7.71 -21.83 14.28
C LEU A 446 8.30 -22.66 15.43
N PRO A 447 9.26 -22.10 16.19
CA PRO A 447 9.98 -20.84 15.93
C PRO A 447 10.87 -20.95 14.68
N ILE A 448 11.16 -19.82 14.01
CA ILE A 448 12.14 -19.83 12.92
C ILE A 448 13.52 -20.26 13.44
N SER A 449 14.28 -20.98 12.62
CA SER A 449 15.61 -21.46 13.02
C SER A 449 16.58 -20.29 13.25
N ALA A 450 17.58 -20.51 14.12
CA ALA A 450 18.61 -19.51 14.41
C ALA A 450 19.36 -19.06 13.14
N GLU A 451 19.51 -19.95 12.15
CA GLU A 451 20.09 -19.62 10.84
C GLU A 451 19.24 -18.61 10.08
N LYS A 452 17.91 -18.77 10.06
CA LYS A 452 16.99 -17.81 9.43
C LYS A 452 16.98 -16.47 10.15
N VAL A 453 17.00 -16.47 11.49
CA VAL A 453 17.16 -15.24 12.29
C VAL A 453 18.44 -14.51 11.89
N LYS A 454 19.56 -15.24 11.82
CA LYS A 454 20.86 -14.69 11.40
C LYS A 454 20.82 -14.17 9.95
N GLU A 455 20.12 -14.85 9.05
CA GLU A 455 19.96 -14.44 7.66
C GLU A 455 19.25 -13.09 7.52
N HIS A 456 18.20 -12.84 8.30
CA HIS A 456 17.50 -11.55 8.27
C HIS A 456 18.26 -10.47 9.05
N MET A 457 18.83 -10.81 10.21
CA MET A 457 19.60 -9.88 11.05
C MET A 457 20.81 -9.30 10.35
N LYS A 458 21.46 -10.05 9.44
CA LYS A 458 22.66 -9.58 8.71
C LYS A 458 22.45 -8.24 8.02
N PHE A 459 21.24 -7.97 7.52
CA PHE A 459 20.94 -6.72 6.81
C PHE A 459 20.83 -5.54 7.77
N ILE A 460 20.18 -5.73 8.93
CA ILE A 460 20.08 -4.72 9.99
C ILE A 460 21.47 -4.41 10.55
N GLU A 461 22.25 -5.45 10.85
CA GLU A 461 23.61 -5.31 11.40
C GLU A 461 24.56 -4.63 10.42
N ARG A 462 24.51 -5.02 9.14
CA ARG A 462 25.29 -4.37 8.08
C ARG A 462 24.94 -2.90 7.96
N TRP A 463 23.66 -2.53 7.96
CA TRP A 463 23.25 -1.13 7.92
C TRP A 463 23.71 -0.38 9.18
N ARG A 464 23.52 -0.96 10.38
CA ARG A 464 23.92 -0.32 11.65
C ARG A 464 25.43 -0.09 11.74
N ALA A 465 26.24 -1.04 11.29
CA ALA A 465 27.70 -0.92 11.28
C ALA A 465 28.17 0.28 10.44
N ARG A 466 27.44 0.60 9.36
CA ARG A 466 27.73 1.72 8.45
C ARG A 466 27.17 3.05 8.97
N PHE A 467 26.07 3.00 9.72
CA PHE A 467 25.41 4.16 10.32
C PHE A 467 26.11 4.67 11.59
N LEU A 468 26.61 3.78 12.46
CA LEU A 468 27.19 4.17 13.76
C LEU A 468 28.34 5.21 13.64
N PRO A 469 29.32 5.05 12.72
CA PRO A 469 30.39 6.03 12.56
C PRO A 469 29.88 7.45 12.22
N LEU A 470 28.79 7.53 11.45
CA LEU A 470 28.19 8.79 11.04
C LEU A 470 27.56 9.55 12.22
N VAL A 471 26.95 8.82 13.17
CA VAL A 471 26.40 9.39 14.42
C VAL A 471 27.51 9.88 15.34
N GLU A 472 28.62 9.14 15.42
CA GLU A 472 29.78 9.52 16.23
C GLU A 472 30.51 10.75 15.67
N ALA A 473 30.59 10.86 14.34
CA ALA A 473 31.17 12.01 13.66
C ALA A 473 30.33 13.28 13.85
N THR A 474 29.01 13.19 13.66
CA THR A 474 28.07 14.31 13.89
C THR A 474 28.07 14.78 15.35
N GLY A 475 28.21 13.86 16.31
CA GLY A 475 28.31 14.20 17.74
C GLY A 475 29.54 15.02 18.14
N LYS A 476 30.60 15.08 17.32
CA LYS A 476 31.86 15.80 17.60
C LYS A 476 31.89 17.23 17.05
N HIS A 477 31.05 17.54 16.06
CA HIS A 477 31.07 18.83 15.35
C HIS A 477 29.89 19.75 15.69
N ALA A 478 28.86 19.24 16.36
CA ALA A 478 27.65 19.99 16.63
C ALA A 478 27.84 21.08 17.71
N LYS A 479 28.21 22.30 17.27
CA LYS A 479 27.68 23.53 17.88
C LYS A 479 26.23 23.64 17.47
N ASP A 480 25.27 23.39 18.37
CA ASP A 480 23.82 23.62 18.14
C ASP A 480 23.33 23.32 16.70
N GLU A 481 23.84 22.23 16.11
CA GLU A 481 23.57 21.89 14.72
C GLU A 481 22.16 21.29 14.63
N GLU A 482 21.49 21.67 13.57
CA GLU A 482 20.04 21.81 13.39
C GLU A 482 19.22 20.63 13.95
N ASP A 483 18.20 20.92 14.78
CA ASP A 483 17.33 19.92 15.43
C ASP A 483 16.80 18.83 14.47
N ARG A 484 16.69 19.13 13.16
CA ARG A 484 16.33 18.16 12.11
C ARG A 484 17.34 17.01 11.96
N GLU A 485 18.64 17.27 11.92
CA GLU A 485 19.65 16.21 11.79
C GLU A 485 19.65 15.31 13.03
N ARG A 486 19.48 15.92 14.20
CA ARG A 486 19.36 15.21 15.47
C ARG A 486 18.12 14.31 15.51
N LEU A 487 16.97 14.81 15.06
CA LEU A 487 15.76 14.01 14.91
C LEU A 487 15.98 12.83 13.94
N LYS A 488 16.70 13.05 12.84
CA LYS A 488 16.99 11.99 11.84
C LYS A 488 17.85 10.89 12.44
N ALA A 489 18.95 11.25 13.10
CA ALA A 489 19.83 10.29 13.77
C ALA A 489 19.10 9.52 14.88
N LEU A 490 18.28 10.20 15.69
CA LEU A 490 17.45 9.56 16.73
C LEU A 490 16.44 8.59 16.11
N GLY A 491 15.68 9.02 15.10
CA GLY A 491 14.67 8.20 14.43
C GLY A 491 15.28 6.92 13.81
N LEU A 492 16.41 7.06 13.11
CA LEU A 492 17.11 5.92 12.53
C LEU A 492 17.65 4.93 13.58
N ARG A 493 18.15 5.44 14.70
CA ARG A 493 18.60 4.58 15.82
C ARG A 493 17.42 3.86 16.48
N ILE A 494 16.32 4.57 16.73
CA ILE A 494 15.09 4.00 17.29
C ILE A 494 14.60 2.84 16.40
N HIS A 495 14.46 3.08 15.10
CA HIS A 495 13.91 2.11 14.16
C HIS A 495 14.84 0.91 13.93
N SER A 496 16.14 1.15 13.81
CA SER A 496 17.10 0.04 13.66
C SER A 496 17.26 -0.79 14.93
N THR A 497 17.14 -0.19 16.12
CA THR A 497 17.10 -0.95 17.38
C THR A 497 15.79 -1.74 17.44
N TYR A 498 14.66 -1.09 17.17
CA TYR A 498 13.35 -1.72 17.21
C TYR A 498 13.23 -2.91 16.26
N LEU A 499 13.58 -2.78 14.97
CA LEU A 499 13.41 -3.86 13.99
C LEU A 499 14.25 -5.11 14.31
N SER A 500 15.33 -4.96 15.09
CA SER A 500 16.10 -6.10 15.58
C SER A 500 15.31 -6.99 16.54
N VAL A 501 14.32 -6.43 17.26
CA VAL A 501 13.49 -7.17 18.21
C VAL A 501 12.62 -8.23 17.53
N PRO A 502 11.65 -7.88 16.66
CA PRO A 502 10.83 -8.87 15.96
C PRO A 502 11.68 -9.86 15.14
N THR A 503 12.81 -9.40 14.60
CA THR A 503 13.69 -10.27 13.81
C THR A 503 14.38 -11.33 14.67
N LYS A 504 14.85 -10.96 15.87
CA LYS A 504 15.51 -11.90 16.80
C LYS A 504 14.56 -12.86 17.48
N THR A 505 13.32 -12.44 17.72
CA THR A 505 12.33 -13.20 18.49
C THR A 505 11.37 -13.98 17.62
N ALA A 506 11.66 -14.15 16.33
CA ALA A 506 10.81 -14.87 15.40
C ALA A 506 9.38 -14.29 15.35
N ASN A 507 9.26 -12.97 15.19
CA ASN A 507 8.00 -12.26 15.36
C ASN A 507 7.38 -12.46 16.74
N TYR A 508 8.21 -12.28 17.78
CA TYR A 508 7.82 -12.29 19.19
C TYR A 508 7.23 -13.61 19.69
N THR A 509 7.46 -14.71 18.97
CA THR A 509 7.05 -16.05 19.41
C THR A 509 8.01 -16.60 20.45
N ASP A 510 9.27 -16.16 20.45
CA ASP A 510 10.26 -16.54 21.47
C ASP A 510 10.20 -15.57 22.67
N TRP A 511 9.51 -15.99 23.73
CA TRP A 511 9.32 -15.19 24.94
C TRP A 511 10.62 -14.99 25.73
N GLU A 512 11.45 -16.03 25.86
CA GLU A 512 12.71 -15.93 26.61
C GLU A 512 13.66 -14.95 25.93
N ALA A 513 13.78 -15.03 24.60
CA ALA A 513 14.51 -14.05 23.82
C ALA A 513 13.90 -12.65 23.94
N LEU A 514 12.57 -12.52 23.95
CA LEU A 514 11.90 -11.23 24.11
C LEU A 514 12.18 -10.58 25.47
N VAL A 515 12.15 -11.35 26.56
CA VAL A 515 12.52 -10.90 27.91
C VAL A 515 13.97 -10.39 27.92
N SER A 516 14.88 -11.14 27.28
CA SER A 516 16.30 -10.75 27.17
C SER A 516 16.52 -9.43 26.42
N LEU A 517 15.57 -9.03 25.56
CA LEU A 517 15.59 -7.80 24.77
C LEU A 517 14.95 -6.59 25.47
N THR A 518 14.56 -6.71 26.73
CA THR A 518 14.14 -5.57 27.58
C THR A 518 15.09 -4.36 27.49
N PRO A 519 16.44 -4.51 27.48
CA PRO A 519 17.35 -3.38 27.30
C PRO A 519 17.15 -2.64 25.96
N ALA A 520 16.79 -3.33 24.88
CA ALA A 520 16.52 -2.73 23.58
C ALA A 520 15.23 -1.89 23.61
N PHE A 521 14.17 -2.38 24.26
CA PHE A 521 12.96 -1.59 24.48
C PHE A 521 13.21 -0.34 25.33
N ARG A 522 14.01 -0.48 26.41
CA ARG A 522 14.39 0.66 27.25
C ARG A 522 15.17 1.71 26.46
N GLU A 523 16.07 1.29 25.57
CA GLU A 523 16.75 2.20 24.65
C GLU A 523 15.76 2.91 23.72
N VAL A 524 14.84 2.17 23.08
CA VAL A 524 13.81 2.71 22.19
C VAL A 524 12.97 3.78 22.89
N VAL A 525 12.47 3.51 24.11
CA VAL A 525 11.65 4.45 24.88
C VAL A 525 12.44 5.70 25.25
N MET A 526 13.68 5.55 25.72
CA MET A 526 14.57 6.67 26.07
C MET A 526 14.90 7.56 24.86
N LEU A 527 15.24 6.96 23.71
CA LEU A 527 15.51 7.72 22.49
C LEU A 527 14.25 8.40 21.96
N SER A 528 13.09 7.74 22.08
CA SER A 528 11.80 8.29 21.67
C SER A 528 11.42 9.51 22.51
N GLU A 529 11.65 9.51 23.82
CA GLU A 529 11.41 10.70 24.67
C GLU A 529 12.27 11.89 24.21
N LYS A 530 13.53 11.65 23.85
CA LYS A 530 14.42 12.68 23.29
C LYS A 530 13.90 13.20 21.95
N PHE A 531 13.52 12.31 21.05
CA PHE A 531 12.97 12.65 19.73
C PHE A 531 11.72 13.52 19.88
N LEU A 532 10.75 13.06 20.70
CA LEU A 532 9.48 13.76 20.90
C LEU A 532 9.68 15.13 21.56
N THR A 533 10.58 15.22 22.54
CA THR A 533 10.89 16.49 23.21
C THR A 533 11.51 17.52 22.27
N ILE A 534 12.42 17.09 21.38
CA ILE A 534 13.02 17.98 20.37
C ILE A 534 11.96 18.40 19.35
N GLN A 535 11.18 17.45 18.82
CA GLN A 535 10.14 17.73 17.83
C GLN A 535 9.09 18.71 18.37
N GLN A 536 8.69 18.58 19.63
CA GLN A 536 7.70 19.45 20.25
C GLN A 536 8.13 20.93 20.27
N ARG A 537 9.43 21.24 20.29
CA ARG A 537 9.93 22.63 20.24
C ARG A 537 9.60 23.31 18.90
N HIS A 538 9.45 22.51 17.84
CA HIS A 538 9.14 22.97 16.49
C HIS A 538 7.66 22.80 16.14
N ALA A 539 6.91 22.05 16.93
CA ALA A 539 5.49 21.81 16.68
C ALA A 539 4.70 23.12 16.86
N LYS A 540 4.15 23.64 15.76
CA LYS A 540 3.27 24.82 15.77
C LYS A 540 1.85 24.51 16.20
N MET A 541 1.46 23.23 16.19
CA MET A 541 0.14 22.73 16.57
C MET A 541 0.27 21.81 17.80
N GLY A 542 -0.81 21.72 18.59
CA GLY A 542 -0.82 20.89 19.80
C GLY A 542 -0.73 19.38 19.52
N GLU A 543 -1.33 18.90 18.42
CA GLU A 543 -1.20 17.52 17.95
C GLU A 543 -0.37 17.51 16.66
N VAL A 544 0.64 16.63 16.59
CA VAL A 544 1.49 16.48 15.41
C VAL A 544 0.83 15.52 14.42
N PHE A 545 0.62 15.96 13.18
CA PHE A 545 0.46 15.04 12.05
C PHE A 545 1.85 14.83 11.42
N THR A 546 2.13 13.64 10.90
CA THR A 546 3.28 13.37 10.04
C THR A 546 3.04 12.07 9.27
N MET A 547 3.89 11.71 8.32
CA MET A 547 3.83 10.40 7.63
C MET A 547 5.26 9.90 7.41
N ASN A 548 6.04 9.92 8.48
CA ASN A 548 7.47 9.72 8.40
C ASN A 548 7.83 8.26 8.72
N SER A 549 8.66 7.64 7.87
CA SER A 549 9.10 6.25 8.03
C SER A 549 9.85 6.00 9.34
N ILE A 550 10.50 7.02 9.92
CA ILE A 550 11.31 6.91 11.14
C ILE A 550 10.70 7.57 12.39
N SER A 551 9.38 7.66 12.46
CA SER A 551 8.66 8.20 13.62
C SER A 551 8.51 7.18 14.77
N PRO A 552 8.57 7.58 16.05
CA PRO A 552 8.62 6.66 17.19
C PRO A 552 7.28 6.01 17.57
N THR A 553 6.17 6.37 16.91
CA THR A 553 4.81 5.90 17.25
C THR A 553 4.72 4.37 17.36
N TRP A 554 5.14 3.67 16.30
CA TRP A 554 5.07 2.20 16.25
C TRP A 554 6.05 1.52 17.23
N PRO A 555 7.35 1.88 17.29
CA PRO A 555 8.26 1.35 18.31
C PRO A 555 7.79 1.56 19.75
N LEU A 556 7.17 2.69 20.07
CA LEU A 556 6.56 2.93 21.39
C LEU A 556 5.36 2.04 21.64
N GLY A 557 4.47 1.89 20.65
CA GLY A 557 3.35 0.95 20.72
C GLY A 557 3.83 -0.48 20.99
N ALA A 558 4.83 -0.94 20.24
CA ALA A 558 5.42 -2.25 20.46
C ALA A 558 6.04 -2.40 21.85
N ALA A 559 6.75 -1.39 22.37
CA ALA A 559 7.30 -1.41 23.72
C ALA A 559 6.21 -1.50 24.80
N ALA A 560 5.10 -0.75 24.63
CA ALA A 560 3.97 -0.78 25.55
C ALA A 560 3.26 -2.13 25.59
N ILE A 561 3.31 -2.88 24.49
CA ILE A 561 2.62 -4.17 24.34
C ILE A 561 3.52 -5.35 24.75
N LEU A 562 4.76 -5.35 24.27
CA LEU A 562 5.59 -6.56 24.13
C LEU A 562 6.78 -6.61 25.09
N CYS A 563 7.15 -5.49 25.70
CA CYS A 563 8.25 -5.50 26.67
C CYS A 563 7.88 -6.38 27.87
N ALA A 564 8.84 -7.06 28.50
CA ALA A 564 8.56 -7.81 29.72
C ALA A 564 8.50 -6.92 30.98
N ASP A 565 9.21 -5.78 30.97
CA ASP A 565 9.31 -4.85 32.09
C ASP A 565 8.14 -3.86 32.10
N ASP A 566 7.30 -3.92 33.14
CA ASP A 566 6.12 -3.07 33.29
C ASP A 566 6.44 -1.58 33.43
N ASN A 567 7.62 -1.21 33.95
CA ASN A 567 8.03 0.19 34.01
C ASN A 567 8.27 0.74 32.61
N VAL A 568 8.91 -0.06 31.75
CA VAL A 568 9.15 0.32 30.35
C VAL A 568 7.83 0.43 29.59
N LYS A 569 6.86 -0.46 29.85
CA LYS A 569 5.50 -0.34 29.29
C LYS A 569 4.81 0.95 29.74
N ALA A 570 4.87 1.25 31.03
CA ALA A 570 4.27 2.44 31.63
C ALA A 570 4.88 3.72 31.06
N ASP A 571 6.21 3.76 30.88
CA ASP A 571 6.89 4.88 30.24
C ASP A 571 6.52 5.05 28.76
N ALA A 572 6.45 3.95 28.01
CA ALA A 572 5.99 4.00 26.62
C ALA A 572 4.56 4.56 26.53
N MET A 573 3.65 4.10 27.39
CA MET A 573 2.29 4.59 27.48
C MET A 573 2.22 6.08 27.87
N ARG A 574 3.05 6.49 28.84
CA ARG A 574 3.17 7.89 29.26
C ARG A 574 3.56 8.79 28.08
N LEU A 575 4.52 8.36 27.26
CA LEU A 575 4.95 9.11 26.09
C LEU A 575 3.85 9.19 25.01
N LEU A 576 3.15 8.09 24.72
CA LEU A 576 2.03 8.07 23.78
C LEU A 576 0.89 9.04 24.17
N ARG A 577 0.62 9.17 25.48
CA ARG A 577 -0.37 10.13 26.02
C ARG A 577 0.14 11.57 26.00
N ARG A 578 1.40 11.79 26.39
CA ARG A 578 1.99 13.13 26.53
C ARG A 578 2.20 13.83 25.19
N PHE A 579 2.50 13.06 24.14
CA PHE A 579 2.76 13.58 22.80
C PHE A 579 1.74 13.02 21.80
N PRO A 580 0.48 13.52 21.85
CA PRO A 580 -0.56 13.07 20.92
C PRO A 580 -0.14 13.38 19.49
N ARG A 581 -0.20 12.37 18.62
CA ARG A 581 0.18 12.49 17.23
C ARG A 581 -0.53 11.49 16.34
N ARG A 582 -0.62 11.84 15.08
CA ARG A 582 -1.01 10.96 13.98
C ARG A 582 0.15 10.83 13.01
N ASP A 583 0.51 9.60 12.71
CA ASP A 583 1.63 9.25 11.86
C ASP A 583 1.12 8.38 10.73
N GLY A 584 0.60 9.04 9.69
CA GLY A 584 -0.19 8.41 8.64
C GLY A 584 -1.41 7.68 9.21
N LEU A 585 -1.36 6.35 9.12
CA LEU A 585 -2.42 5.47 9.57
C LEU A 585 -2.34 5.16 11.08
N TRP A 586 -1.16 5.35 11.68
CA TRP A 586 -0.96 5.21 13.12
C TRP A 586 -1.44 6.43 13.88
N ASP A 587 -2.05 6.22 15.04
CA ASP A 587 -2.70 7.28 15.79
C ASP A 587 -2.57 7.03 17.29
N THR A 588 -1.79 7.84 17.99
CA THR A 588 -1.45 7.54 19.39
C THR A 588 -2.66 7.55 20.30
N CYS A 589 -3.67 8.37 20.03
CA CYS A 589 -4.92 8.35 20.79
C CYS A 589 -5.63 7.00 20.65
N THR A 590 -5.74 6.52 19.42
CA THR A 590 -6.28 5.20 19.12
C THR A 590 -5.45 4.10 19.77
N TYR A 591 -4.11 4.15 19.66
CA TYR A 591 -3.20 3.19 20.30
C TYR A 591 -3.38 3.18 21.82
N VAL A 592 -3.48 4.33 22.50
CA VAL A 592 -3.65 4.37 23.96
C VAL A 592 -4.96 3.71 24.36
N THR A 593 -6.08 4.09 23.74
CA THR A 593 -7.40 3.49 24.03
C THR A 593 -7.38 1.98 23.79
N MET A 594 -6.73 1.58 22.71
CA MET A 594 -6.49 0.20 22.33
C MET A 594 -5.72 -0.55 23.44
N LEU A 595 -4.55 -0.06 23.84
CA LEU A 595 -3.69 -0.70 24.85
C LEU A 595 -4.36 -0.82 26.23
N GLU A 596 -5.09 0.21 26.64
CA GLU A 596 -5.88 0.17 27.88
C GLU A 596 -6.99 -0.89 27.80
N GLY A 597 -7.59 -1.09 26.62
CA GLY A 597 -8.54 -2.16 26.35
C GLY A 597 -7.92 -3.55 26.56
N VAL A 598 -6.72 -3.78 26.01
CA VAL A 598 -5.98 -5.04 26.20
C VAL A 598 -5.69 -5.31 27.66
N GLN A 599 -5.24 -4.28 28.39
CA GLN A 599 -4.91 -4.43 29.80
C GLN A 599 -6.13 -4.85 30.63
N ARG A 600 -7.28 -4.21 30.41
CA ARG A 600 -8.56 -4.60 31.04
C ARG A 600 -9.01 -6.01 30.66
N ALA A 601 -8.81 -6.39 29.39
CA ALA A 601 -9.16 -7.71 28.88
C ALA A 601 -8.28 -8.81 29.51
N LYS A 602 -6.96 -8.59 29.63
CA LYS A 602 -6.02 -9.51 30.28
C LYS A 602 -6.41 -9.78 31.73
N GLU A 603 -6.73 -8.73 32.50
CA GLU A 603 -7.21 -8.88 33.89
C GLU A 603 -8.49 -9.74 33.96
N THR A 604 -9.43 -9.50 33.04
CA THR A 604 -10.68 -10.26 32.96
C THR A 604 -10.46 -11.73 32.59
N LEU A 605 -9.56 -12.01 31.65
CA LEU A 605 -9.24 -13.36 31.19
C LEU A 605 -8.49 -14.16 32.27
N ARG A 606 -7.50 -13.56 32.94
CA ARG A 606 -6.79 -14.16 34.07
C ARG A 606 -7.76 -14.60 35.18
N ASN A 607 -8.76 -13.77 35.46
CA ASN A 607 -9.79 -14.07 36.46
C ASN A 607 -10.75 -15.20 36.05
N ARG A 608 -10.90 -15.48 34.74
CA ARG A 608 -11.85 -16.48 34.21
C ARG A 608 -11.22 -17.85 33.94
N VAL A 609 -9.95 -17.89 33.49
CA VAL A 609 -9.30 -19.11 32.98
C VAL A 609 -8.21 -19.65 33.93
N GLY A 610 -7.78 -18.85 34.92
CA GLY A 610 -6.72 -19.22 35.87
C GLY A 610 -5.31 -19.11 35.27
N GLU A 611 -4.29 -19.01 36.13
CA GLU A 611 -2.88 -18.71 35.75
C GLU A 611 -2.19 -19.74 34.84
N LYS A 612 -2.75 -20.93 34.64
CA LYS A 612 -1.98 -22.09 34.15
C LYS A 612 -1.98 -22.33 32.63
N SER A 613 -2.70 -21.56 31.81
CA SER A 613 -2.78 -21.81 30.36
C SER A 613 -2.24 -20.70 29.46
N GLU A 614 -1.56 -19.67 29.99
CA GLU A 614 -1.04 -18.59 29.16
C GLU A 614 0.40 -18.85 28.70
N GLY A 615 0.53 -19.44 27.52
CA GLY A 615 1.53 -18.94 26.58
C GLY A 615 1.15 -17.49 26.26
N ASP A 616 1.84 -16.54 26.89
CA ASP A 616 1.50 -15.12 27.01
C ASP A 616 1.75 -14.34 25.68
N HIS A 617 1.30 -14.89 24.55
CA HIS A 617 1.60 -14.35 23.22
C HIS A 617 0.56 -13.30 22.81
N VAL A 618 0.93 -12.03 22.84
CA VAL A 618 0.14 -10.92 22.28
C VAL A 618 -0.20 -11.12 20.79
N PHE A 619 0.56 -11.92 20.05
CA PHE A 619 0.23 -12.29 18.66
C PHE A 619 -0.95 -13.25 18.52
N SER A 620 -1.56 -13.64 19.63
CA SER A 620 -2.87 -14.24 19.64
C SER A 620 -3.99 -13.21 19.45
N TYR A 621 -3.76 -11.94 19.10
CA TYR A 621 -4.84 -10.96 18.90
C TYR A 621 -4.80 -10.34 17.51
N GLU A 622 -5.91 -10.47 16.77
CA GLU A 622 -6.15 -9.72 15.54
C GLU A 622 -6.85 -8.40 15.88
N VAL A 623 -6.27 -7.27 15.48
CA VAL A 623 -6.84 -5.93 15.62
C VAL A 623 -7.52 -5.56 14.30
N VAL A 624 -8.82 -5.37 14.35
CA VAL A 624 -9.64 -5.08 13.17
C VAL A 624 -10.19 -3.67 13.28
N TYR A 625 -9.78 -2.79 12.37
CA TYR A 625 -10.37 -1.47 12.20
C TYR A 625 -11.59 -1.57 11.29
N ASP A 626 -12.73 -1.15 11.81
CA ASP A 626 -13.97 -0.90 11.09
C ASP A 626 -14.21 0.63 11.01
N GLU A 627 -15.17 1.09 10.20
CA GLU A 627 -15.47 2.50 9.96
C GLU A 627 -15.73 3.29 11.25
N LYS A 628 -16.26 2.64 12.28
CA LYS A 628 -16.62 3.28 13.57
C LYS A 628 -16.06 2.58 14.80
N SER A 629 -15.26 1.54 14.63
CA SER A 629 -14.84 0.74 15.78
C SER A 629 -13.53 0.01 15.55
N ILE A 630 -12.93 -0.42 16.64
CA ILE A 630 -11.80 -1.33 16.66
C ILE A 630 -12.25 -2.57 17.41
N SER A 631 -12.17 -3.72 16.76
CA SER A 631 -12.35 -4.99 17.44
C SER A 631 -11.04 -5.76 17.60
N TRP A 632 -11.03 -6.59 18.64
CA TRP A 632 -9.93 -7.45 19.02
C TRP A 632 -10.43 -8.87 18.98
N VAL A 633 -9.80 -9.75 18.23
CA VAL A 633 -10.15 -11.17 18.26
C VAL A 633 -8.98 -11.94 18.80
N LYS A 634 -9.12 -12.52 20.01
CA LYS A 634 -8.10 -13.46 20.50
C LYS A 634 -8.17 -14.75 19.64
N ALA A 635 -7.14 -15.03 18.86
CA ALA A 635 -6.87 -16.36 18.31
C ALA A 635 -6.65 -17.33 19.48
N VAL A 636 -7.50 -18.35 19.56
CA VAL A 636 -7.38 -19.44 20.53
C VAL A 636 -7.01 -20.71 19.76
N GLU A 637 -6.15 -21.55 20.33
CA GLU A 637 -5.67 -22.78 19.69
C GLU A 637 -6.82 -23.77 19.37
N ASP A 638 -7.94 -23.70 20.11
CA ASP A 638 -9.15 -24.48 19.86
C ASP A 638 -10.41 -23.59 19.84
N PRO A 639 -10.92 -23.22 18.65
CA PRO A 639 -12.15 -22.44 18.47
C PRO A 639 -13.41 -23.12 19.04
N ALA A 640 -13.38 -24.42 19.35
CA ALA A 640 -14.53 -25.16 19.86
C ALA A 640 -14.76 -24.98 21.37
N VAL A 641 -13.75 -24.48 22.11
CA VAL A 641 -13.80 -24.38 23.58
C VAL A 641 -14.31 -23.02 24.08
N VAL A 642 -14.13 -21.95 23.29
CA VAL A 642 -14.59 -20.60 23.64
C VAL A 642 -15.19 -19.93 22.41
N GLY A 643 -16.50 -19.65 22.44
CA GLY A 643 -17.18 -18.98 21.32
C GLY A 643 -16.54 -17.64 20.97
N ARG A 644 -16.45 -17.33 19.67
CA ARG A 644 -15.76 -16.15 19.12
C ARG A 644 -16.20 -14.83 19.79
N ASP A 645 -17.50 -14.70 20.08
CA ASP A 645 -18.11 -13.54 20.73
C ASP A 645 -17.62 -13.34 22.18
N ALA A 646 -17.15 -14.39 22.85
CA ALA A 646 -16.59 -14.30 24.21
C ALA A 646 -15.13 -13.81 24.24
N LEU A 647 -14.51 -13.68 23.06
CA LEU A 647 -13.11 -13.28 22.85
C LEU A 647 -12.99 -12.00 22.02
N GLU A 648 -14.12 -11.44 21.58
CA GLU A 648 -14.19 -10.19 20.85
C GLU A 648 -14.36 -9.00 21.80
N TYR A 649 -13.40 -8.08 21.77
CA TYR A 649 -13.55 -6.79 22.44
C TYR A 649 -13.77 -5.73 21.39
N LYS A 650 -14.81 -4.90 21.52
CA LYS A 650 -15.11 -3.82 20.57
C LYS A 650 -15.05 -2.48 21.26
N ILE A 651 -14.33 -1.54 20.67
CA ILE A 651 -14.22 -0.16 21.13
C ILE A 651 -14.76 0.73 20.03
N GLU A 652 -15.75 1.56 20.34
CA GLU A 652 -16.20 2.59 19.40
C GLU A 652 -15.12 3.67 19.26
N MET A 653 -14.77 3.97 18.01
CA MET A 653 -13.86 5.07 17.70
C MET A 653 -14.63 6.41 17.74
N PRO A 654 -14.03 7.48 18.27
CA PRO A 654 -14.68 8.76 18.49
C PRO A 654 -15.11 9.53 17.24
#